data_AF-A0A1F5GH97-F1
#
_entry.id   AF-A0A1F5GH97-F1
#
_cell.length_a   1.000
_cell.length_b   1.000
_cell.length_c   1.000
_cell.angle_alpha   90.00
_cell.angle_beta   90.00
_cell.angle_gamma   90.00
#
_symmetry.space_group_name_H-M   'P 1'
#
loop_
_entity.id
_entity.type
_entity.pdbx_description
1 polymer ?
#
loop_
_entity_poly.entity_id
_entity_poly.type
_entity_poly.pdbx_seq_one_letter_code
_entity_poly.pdbx_strand_id
1 'polypeptide(L)'
;MRLRLIPDEEFKDNSNIAELFKILAILASLFLLFYLLYLFFFPYIHQQKAIDLNLLTPWARPWIPQNEGRELPIMFAGSFLYLFVAYLLIINYRLFTWFSNRVIQAICFLGLLIVLLRTNPANYILFGPDYDAGPKLLVVFPLVIFLAVSFVFYNYLASGKLARVYLLFLGIIFGLFVIAAFSPSDPRDDGFFIGPALKLIQGEKLGSFYMQYNLFGTLLFKWMMDLGLKLSQMELVLRIVFVFWFFLYWKVASKLIKDKFLVFLFMVALVAIRYFSLWKDPIFNPQTSVIRLDLWVPLMLIVSKFGFFSPITSLSFSVLYLMDNLWGFLFLAGYMAMIMFLILLRKVRKEPVRYSRLLLMIVPIIVSFAFQLYFYGGLFLPAAGIIHKFHYYEVPISLHSMYWIAAFVFLVYLYFSLKEKILKNFSIYFFLLILALLQLVYFYGRSHEHNLINISGIFILILFISFDKLSYFKVNRTMVYVFGCIVILLPAFFFAKFAIPKLSMAYLHLSQRKLIETHPIDKFIDSNGELFSIYPKDQKIFIVSNYDSYLNYRYHYKQEGWYTPYVANIFLDDTVNLLINYINNGYKVVLLEDDMANSILVFNKSAYLTEKGMRFDLKPKGKLLEAGLVEAGKSLETP
;
A
#
# COMPACT_ATOMS: atom_id res chain seq x y z
N MET A 1 26.11 -18.15 -32.71
CA MET A 1 24.67 -18.16 -32.38
C MET A 1 24.23 -16.71 -32.18
N ARG A 2 23.21 -16.21 -32.88
CA ARG A 2 22.82 -14.78 -32.82
C ARG A 2 21.95 -14.50 -31.59
N LEU A 3 22.21 -13.39 -30.90
CA LEU A 3 21.42 -12.93 -29.76
C LEU A 3 20.01 -12.53 -30.23
N ARG A 4 19.00 -13.05 -29.55
CA ARG A 4 17.59 -12.88 -29.89
C ARG A 4 16.94 -11.83 -29.01
N LEU A 5 16.03 -11.08 -29.60
CA LEU A 5 15.24 -10.02 -28.95
C LEU A 5 13.77 -10.39 -28.73
N ILE A 6 13.30 -11.52 -29.27
CA ILE A 6 11.92 -12.00 -29.14
C ILE A 6 11.96 -13.53 -28.93
N PRO A 7 11.08 -14.11 -28.09
CA PRO A 7 10.94 -15.56 -27.97
C PRO A 7 10.51 -16.17 -29.32
N ASP A 8 11.17 -17.25 -29.74
CA ASP A 8 10.76 -18.00 -30.93
C ASP A 8 9.59 -18.95 -30.62
N GLU A 9 8.94 -19.47 -31.67
CA GLU A 9 7.81 -20.39 -31.51
C GLU A 9 8.24 -21.70 -30.84
N GLU A 10 9.46 -22.18 -31.15
CA GLU A 10 10.01 -23.38 -30.49
C GLU A 10 10.13 -23.18 -28.97
N PHE A 11 10.57 -22.01 -28.50
CA PHE A 11 10.55 -21.70 -27.07
C PHE A 11 9.12 -21.76 -26.52
N LYS A 12 8.11 -21.19 -27.19
CA LYS A 12 6.74 -21.18 -26.67
C LYS A 12 6.09 -22.56 -26.66
N ASP A 13 6.43 -23.42 -27.61
CA ASP A 13 5.86 -24.76 -27.76
C ASP A 13 6.54 -25.79 -26.84
N ASN A 14 7.79 -25.53 -26.45
CA ASN A 14 8.55 -26.45 -25.61
C ASN A 14 8.02 -26.51 -24.17
N SER A 15 7.47 -27.66 -23.80
CA SER A 15 6.99 -27.99 -22.45
C SER A 15 7.88 -29.00 -21.72
N ASN A 16 9.14 -29.15 -22.12
CA ASN A 16 10.06 -30.12 -21.52
C ASN A 16 10.46 -29.70 -20.09
N ILE A 17 10.31 -30.62 -19.14
CA ILE A 17 10.69 -30.43 -17.74
C ILE A 17 12.20 -30.20 -17.57
N ALA A 18 13.04 -30.85 -18.37
CA ALA A 18 14.49 -30.64 -18.29
C ALA A 18 14.88 -29.19 -18.65
N GLU A 19 14.18 -28.60 -19.63
CA GLU A 19 14.36 -27.20 -20.04
C GLU A 19 13.83 -26.24 -18.99
N LEU A 20 12.71 -26.58 -18.34
CA LEU A 20 12.20 -25.83 -17.19
C LEU A 20 13.28 -25.76 -16.09
N PHE A 21 13.88 -26.89 -15.69
CA PHE A 21 14.93 -26.91 -14.67
C PHE A 21 16.17 -26.11 -15.09
N LYS A 22 16.57 -26.19 -16.36
CA LYS A 22 17.68 -25.38 -16.89
C LYS A 22 17.40 -23.89 -16.75
N ILE A 23 16.22 -23.42 -17.17
CA ILE A 23 15.85 -22.00 -17.09
C ILE A 23 15.71 -21.56 -15.63
N LEU A 24 15.08 -22.36 -14.78
CA LEU A 24 14.98 -22.06 -13.35
C LEU A 24 16.35 -21.95 -12.68
N ALA A 25 17.35 -22.74 -13.09
CA ALA A 25 18.71 -22.62 -12.57
C ALA A 25 19.41 -21.33 -13.04
N ILE A 26 19.21 -20.91 -14.30
CA ILE A 26 19.69 -19.61 -14.80
C ILE A 26 19.07 -18.47 -13.98
N LEU A 27 17.76 -18.52 -13.73
CA LEU A 27 17.04 -17.52 -12.94
C LEU A 27 17.48 -17.52 -11.47
N ALA A 28 17.71 -18.69 -10.87
CA ALA A 28 18.25 -18.81 -9.52
C ALA A 28 19.66 -18.19 -9.43
N SER A 29 20.52 -18.43 -10.43
CA SER A 29 21.84 -17.80 -10.48
C SER A 29 21.78 -16.28 -10.61
N LEU A 30 20.89 -15.75 -11.46
CA LEU A 30 20.67 -14.31 -11.58
C LEU A 30 20.15 -13.70 -10.26
N PHE A 31 19.21 -14.37 -9.60
CA PHE A 31 18.70 -13.96 -8.30
C PHE A 31 19.81 -13.89 -7.24
N LEU A 32 20.66 -14.93 -7.17
CA LEU A 32 21.79 -14.96 -6.23
C LEU A 32 22.79 -13.84 -6.51
N LEU A 33 23.08 -13.57 -7.79
CA LEU A 33 23.92 -12.43 -8.17
C LEU A 33 23.29 -11.11 -7.72
N PHE A 34 22.00 -10.91 -7.95
CA PHE A 34 21.29 -9.69 -7.53
C PHE A 34 21.31 -9.51 -6.01
N TYR A 35 21.08 -10.58 -5.24
CA TYR A 35 21.17 -10.58 -3.78
C TYR A 35 22.59 -10.24 -3.29
N LEU A 36 23.63 -10.82 -3.91
CA LEU A 36 25.02 -10.54 -3.57
C LEU A 36 25.45 -9.12 -3.94
N LEU A 37 24.97 -8.59 -5.08
CA LEU A 37 25.21 -7.19 -5.46
C LEU A 37 24.55 -6.23 -4.46
N TYR A 38 23.32 -6.53 -4.02
CA TYR A 38 22.68 -5.75 -2.96
C TYR A 38 23.51 -5.74 -1.68
N LEU A 39 23.97 -6.91 -1.22
CA LEU A 39 24.86 -7.03 -0.06
C LEU A 39 26.15 -6.22 -0.21
N PHE A 40 26.79 -6.33 -1.37
CA PHE A 40 28.05 -5.64 -1.65
C PHE A 40 27.87 -4.12 -1.65
N PHE A 41 26.79 -3.61 -2.25
CA PHE A 41 26.51 -2.19 -2.33
C PHE A 41 25.76 -1.63 -1.11
N PHE A 42 25.32 -2.49 -0.18
CA PHE A 42 24.54 -2.10 0.99
C PHE A 42 25.13 -0.91 1.76
N PRO A 43 26.44 -0.85 2.07
CA PRO A 43 27.02 0.29 2.79
C PRO A 43 26.96 1.60 2.00
N TYR A 44 27.04 1.53 0.67
CA TYR A 44 27.03 2.72 -0.21
C TYR A 44 25.62 3.24 -0.48
N ILE A 45 24.63 2.35 -0.46
CA ILE A 45 23.21 2.72 -0.57
C ILE A 45 22.79 3.54 0.65
N HIS A 46 23.33 3.22 1.83
CA HIS A 46 22.90 3.75 3.13
C HIS A 46 23.81 4.83 3.74
N GLN A 47 24.71 5.43 2.96
CA GLN A 47 25.50 6.58 3.42
C GLN A 47 24.76 7.90 3.18
N GLN A 48 24.41 8.63 4.25
CA GLN A 48 23.77 9.95 4.15
C GLN A 48 24.35 11.00 5.10
N LYS A 49 24.04 12.27 4.79
CA LYS A 49 24.34 13.42 5.66
C LYS A 49 23.28 13.50 6.77
N ALA A 50 23.71 13.71 8.01
CA ALA A 50 22.81 13.86 9.14
C ALA A 50 21.86 15.06 8.95
N ILE A 51 20.59 14.84 9.26
CA ILE A 51 19.56 15.89 9.30
C ILE A 51 19.58 16.51 10.70
N ASP A 52 19.56 17.85 10.78
CA ASP A 52 19.39 18.54 12.04
C ASP A 52 17.95 18.36 12.56
N LEU A 53 17.81 17.51 13.58
CA LEU A 53 16.53 17.19 14.20
C LEU A 53 15.89 18.39 14.92
N ASN A 54 16.65 19.44 15.21
CA ASN A 54 16.12 20.65 15.85
C ASN A 54 15.22 21.46 14.93
N LEU A 55 15.35 21.29 13.61
CA LEU A 55 14.48 21.94 12.62
C LEU A 55 13.09 21.31 12.55
N LEU A 56 12.90 20.16 13.20
CA LEU A 56 11.72 19.32 13.05
C LEU A 56 10.83 19.36 14.29
N THR A 57 9.53 19.22 14.07
CA THR A 57 8.52 19.12 15.14
C THR A 57 8.68 17.83 15.95
N PRO A 58 8.26 17.80 17.23
CA PRO A 58 8.38 16.64 18.11
C PRO A 58 7.76 15.36 17.54
N TRP A 59 6.64 15.47 16.84
CA TRP A 59 5.99 14.31 16.23
C TRP A 59 6.67 13.83 14.96
N ALA A 60 7.50 14.64 14.28
CA ALA A 60 8.24 14.23 13.08
C ALA A 60 9.57 13.53 13.41
N ARG A 61 10.25 13.95 14.48
CA ARG A 61 11.58 13.45 14.87
C ARG A 61 11.69 11.92 14.99
N PRO A 62 10.74 11.19 15.62
CA PRO A 62 10.85 9.74 15.77
C PRO A 62 10.83 8.98 14.44
N TRP A 63 10.39 9.63 13.37
CA TRP A 63 10.23 9.04 12.04
C TRP A 63 11.35 9.41 11.06
N ILE A 64 12.33 10.20 11.49
CA ILE A 64 13.50 10.59 10.68
C ILE A 64 14.75 9.94 11.28
N PRO A 65 15.04 8.70 10.87
CA PRO A 65 16.24 7.99 11.30
C PRO A 65 17.49 8.62 10.67
N GLN A 66 18.57 8.72 11.45
CA GLN A 66 19.78 9.44 11.05
C GLN A 66 20.68 8.70 10.04
N ASN A 67 20.34 7.46 9.64
CA ASN A 67 21.23 6.55 8.90
C ASN A 67 20.57 5.84 7.69
N GLU A 68 19.54 6.42 7.09
CA GLU A 68 18.72 5.76 6.06
C GLU A 68 18.93 6.38 4.68
N GLY A 69 18.89 5.59 3.59
CA GLY A 69 19.68 5.81 2.36
C GLY A 69 18.93 5.91 1.02
N ARG A 70 19.68 6.00 -0.09
CA ARG A 70 19.18 6.09 -1.49
C ARG A 70 18.54 4.78 -2.00
N GLU A 71 17.97 3.97 -1.12
CA GLU A 71 17.45 2.65 -1.44
C GLU A 71 16.32 2.70 -2.45
N LEU A 72 15.34 3.60 -2.28
CA LEU A 72 14.19 3.71 -3.17
C LEU A 72 14.57 3.86 -4.65
N PRO A 73 15.34 4.90 -5.06
CA PRO A 73 15.69 5.06 -6.48
C PRO A 73 16.57 3.92 -6.99
N ILE A 74 17.50 3.40 -6.17
CA ILE A 74 18.43 2.33 -6.57
C ILE A 74 17.69 1.01 -6.77
N MET A 75 16.86 0.61 -5.81
CA MET A 75 16.10 -0.65 -5.87
C MET A 75 15.00 -0.60 -6.92
N PHE A 76 14.36 0.56 -7.12
CA PHE A 76 13.38 0.73 -8.19
C PHE A 76 14.02 0.55 -9.57
N ALA A 77 15.08 1.29 -9.90
CA ALA A 77 15.78 1.14 -11.17
C ALA A 77 16.43 -0.24 -11.32
N GLY A 78 17.04 -0.75 -10.25
CA GLY A 78 17.67 -2.06 -10.17
C GLY A 78 16.70 -3.20 -10.47
N SER A 79 15.45 -3.12 -10.01
CA SER A 79 14.44 -4.16 -10.25
C SER A 79 13.97 -4.22 -11.70
N PHE A 80 13.86 -3.07 -12.38
CA PHE A 80 13.61 -3.04 -13.83
C PHE A 80 14.78 -3.62 -14.62
N LEU A 81 16.02 -3.22 -14.28
CA LEU A 81 17.22 -3.77 -14.92
C LEU A 81 17.34 -5.28 -14.70
N TYR A 82 17.09 -5.75 -13.48
CA TYR A 82 17.09 -7.16 -13.11
C TYR A 82 16.13 -7.99 -13.97
N LEU A 83 14.88 -7.53 -14.16
CA LEU A 83 13.92 -8.22 -15.01
C LEU A 83 14.24 -8.11 -16.50
N PHE A 84 14.83 -7.01 -16.94
CA PHE A 84 15.31 -6.87 -18.31
C PHE A 84 16.45 -7.87 -18.62
N VAL A 85 17.41 -8.01 -17.70
CA VAL A 85 18.48 -9.02 -17.82
C VAL A 85 17.87 -10.42 -17.82
N ALA A 86 16.91 -10.71 -16.92
CA ALA A 86 16.20 -11.98 -16.90
C ALA A 86 15.49 -12.29 -18.22
N TYR A 87 14.80 -11.30 -18.80
CA TYR A 87 14.16 -11.42 -20.12
C TYR A 87 15.16 -11.87 -21.19
N LEU A 88 16.33 -11.22 -21.26
CA LEU A 88 17.38 -11.57 -22.21
C LEU A 88 17.93 -12.97 -21.97
N LEU A 89 18.18 -13.35 -20.71
CA LEU A 89 18.67 -14.69 -20.34
C LEU A 89 17.66 -15.78 -20.69
N ILE A 90 16.36 -15.57 -20.44
CA ILE A 90 15.29 -16.52 -20.75
C ILE A 90 15.21 -16.77 -22.25
N ILE A 91 15.21 -15.72 -23.08
CA ILE A 91 15.05 -15.85 -24.54
C ILE A 91 16.29 -16.48 -25.17
N ASN A 92 17.46 -16.26 -24.57
CA ASN A 92 18.74 -16.77 -25.05
C ASN A 92 19.26 -17.96 -24.22
N TYR A 93 18.38 -18.67 -23.50
CA TYR A 93 18.74 -19.73 -22.55
C TYR A 93 19.62 -20.85 -23.15
N ARG A 94 19.54 -21.07 -24.48
CA ARG A 94 20.32 -22.07 -25.21
C ARG A 94 21.82 -21.77 -25.22
N LEU A 95 22.22 -20.50 -25.12
CA LEU A 95 23.63 -20.10 -25.01
C LEU A 95 24.28 -20.60 -23.72
N PHE A 96 23.47 -20.81 -22.68
CA PHE A 96 23.94 -21.16 -21.34
C PHE A 96 23.93 -22.68 -21.15
N THR A 97 24.74 -23.39 -21.92
CA THR A 97 24.79 -24.87 -21.92
C THR A 97 25.23 -25.48 -20.59
N TRP A 98 26.03 -24.75 -19.81
CA TRP A 98 26.48 -25.20 -18.48
C TRP A 98 25.32 -25.48 -17.52
N PHE A 99 24.22 -24.73 -17.62
CA PHE A 99 23.02 -24.94 -16.80
C PHE A 99 22.21 -26.19 -17.18
N SER A 100 22.60 -26.92 -18.23
CA SER A 100 22.09 -28.26 -18.48
C SER A 100 22.67 -29.31 -17.52
N ASN A 101 23.80 -29.01 -16.86
CA ASN A 101 24.44 -29.91 -15.90
C ASN A 101 23.65 -29.95 -14.56
N ARG A 102 23.31 -31.15 -14.11
CA ARG A 102 22.53 -31.39 -12.87
C ARG A 102 23.23 -30.89 -11.61
N VAL A 103 24.56 -30.94 -11.55
CA VAL A 103 25.35 -30.43 -10.40
C VAL A 103 25.22 -28.91 -10.31
N ILE A 104 25.34 -28.21 -11.45
CA ILE A 104 25.17 -26.74 -11.50
C ILE A 104 23.74 -26.35 -11.11
N GLN A 105 22.73 -27.08 -11.61
CA GLN A 105 21.34 -26.89 -11.20
C GLN A 105 21.17 -27.06 -9.69
N ALA A 106 21.72 -28.13 -9.11
CA ALA A 106 21.65 -28.39 -7.67
C ALA A 106 22.30 -27.29 -6.83
N ILE A 107 23.48 -26.79 -7.23
CA ILE A 107 24.17 -25.69 -6.55
C ILE A 107 23.32 -24.41 -6.59
N CYS A 108 22.76 -24.07 -7.76
CA CYS A 108 21.92 -22.88 -7.90
C CYS A 108 20.66 -22.97 -7.04
N PHE A 109 20.00 -24.14 -7.03
CA PHE A 109 18.81 -24.36 -6.21
C PHE A 109 19.11 -24.41 -4.72
N LEU A 110 20.24 -24.98 -4.31
CA LEU A 110 20.66 -24.98 -2.92
C LEU A 110 20.95 -23.55 -2.43
N GLY A 111 21.70 -22.77 -3.22
CA GLY A 111 21.96 -21.36 -2.91
C GLY A 111 20.67 -20.55 -2.79
N LEU A 112 19.76 -20.70 -3.76
CA LEU A 112 18.43 -20.09 -3.71
C LEU A 112 17.67 -20.52 -2.44
N LEU A 113 17.61 -21.82 -2.15
CA LEU A 113 16.91 -22.35 -1.00
C LEU A 113 17.49 -21.80 0.32
N ILE A 114 18.81 -21.67 0.44
CA ILE A 114 19.46 -21.07 1.62
C ILE A 114 18.98 -19.63 1.82
N VAL A 115 18.96 -18.81 0.76
CA VAL A 115 18.50 -17.42 0.86
C VAL A 115 17.01 -17.37 1.21
N LEU A 116 16.18 -18.18 0.55
CA LEU A 116 14.74 -18.18 0.80
C LEU A 116 14.37 -18.74 2.18
N LEU A 117 15.01 -19.80 2.66
CA LEU A 117 14.77 -20.34 4.02
C LEU A 117 15.25 -19.40 5.13
N ARG A 118 16.20 -18.52 4.83
CA ARG A 118 16.60 -17.45 5.74
C ARG A 118 15.57 -16.33 5.83
N THR A 119 14.64 -16.22 4.89
CA THR A 119 13.56 -15.23 5.01
C THR A 119 12.69 -15.60 6.20
N ASN A 120 12.57 -14.70 7.16
CA ASN A 120 11.79 -14.93 8.37
C ASN A 120 10.88 -13.73 8.61
N PRO A 121 9.62 -13.81 8.19
CA PRO A 121 8.69 -12.69 8.32
C PRO A 121 8.36 -12.36 9.78
N ALA A 122 8.51 -13.32 10.70
CA ALA A 122 8.13 -13.16 12.10
C ALA A 122 9.14 -12.34 12.92
N ASN A 123 10.40 -12.28 12.48
CA ASN A 123 11.45 -11.54 13.19
C ASN A 123 11.36 -10.01 13.03
N TYR A 124 10.51 -9.50 12.13
CA TYR A 124 10.48 -8.07 11.75
C TYR A 124 9.15 -7.37 11.99
N ILE A 125 8.15 -8.09 12.50
CA ILE A 125 7.02 -7.43 13.14
C ILE A 125 7.47 -7.19 14.59
N LEU A 126 7.53 -5.91 15.00
CA LEU A 126 7.96 -5.37 16.31
C LEU A 126 7.41 -6.08 17.56
N PHE A 127 6.55 -7.08 17.39
CA PHE A 127 5.89 -7.86 18.43
C PHE A 127 6.35 -9.33 18.48
N GLY A 128 7.37 -9.76 17.73
CA GLY A 128 8.03 -11.08 17.80
C GLY A 128 7.14 -12.30 17.48
N PRO A 129 7.70 -13.48 17.16
CA PRO A 129 6.92 -14.72 17.21
C PRO A 129 6.59 -15.03 18.67
N ASP A 130 5.31 -15.12 19.02
CA ASP A 130 4.93 -15.90 20.20
C ASP A 130 5.35 -17.35 19.92
N TYR A 131 6.18 -17.90 20.80
CA TYR A 131 6.57 -19.30 20.75
C TYR A 131 5.42 -20.25 21.12
N ASP A 132 4.29 -19.71 21.59
CA ASP A 132 3.14 -20.51 21.98
C ASP A 132 2.57 -21.29 20.77
N ALA A 133 2.59 -22.61 20.90
CA ALA A 133 2.07 -23.54 19.91
C ALA A 133 0.53 -23.56 19.90
N GLY A 134 -0.12 -23.21 21.02
CA GLY A 134 -1.57 -23.23 21.18
C GLY A 134 -2.30 -22.38 20.13
N PRO A 135 -2.01 -21.06 20.05
CA PRO A 135 -2.55 -20.18 19.03
C PRO A 135 -2.36 -20.67 17.59
N LYS A 136 -1.20 -21.25 17.30
CA LYS A 136 -0.85 -21.75 15.96
C LYS A 136 -1.72 -22.93 15.58
N LEU A 137 -1.88 -23.90 16.48
CA LEU A 137 -2.72 -25.08 16.24
C LEU A 137 -4.19 -24.70 16.09
N LEU A 138 -4.69 -23.78 16.92
CA LEU A 138 -6.09 -23.31 16.88
C LEU A 138 -6.46 -22.60 15.57
N VAL A 139 -5.50 -21.97 14.89
CA VAL A 139 -5.75 -21.30 13.60
C VAL A 139 -5.49 -22.26 12.43
N VAL A 140 -4.38 -23.00 12.45
CA VAL A 140 -3.95 -23.83 11.32
C VAL A 140 -4.82 -25.07 11.16
N PHE A 141 -5.20 -25.76 12.25
CA PHE A 141 -5.96 -27.00 12.14
C PHE A 141 -7.35 -26.80 11.51
N PRO A 142 -8.17 -25.82 11.95
CA PRO A 142 -9.44 -25.52 11.28
C PRO A 142 -9.24 -25.09 9.82
N LEU A 143 -8.15 -24.37 9.51
CA LEU A 143 -7.84 -23.95 8.15
C LEU A 143 -7.48 -25.14 7.24
N VAL A 144 -6.74 -26.13 7.75
CA VAL A 144 -6.45 -27.38 7.03
C VAL A 144 -7.74 -28.14 6.74
N ILE A 145 -8.62 -28.30 7.74
CA ILE A 145 -9.93 -28.93 7.56
C ILE A 145 -10.75 -28.17 6.53
N PHE A 146 -10.81 -26.83 6.63
CA PHE A 146 -11.53 -25.99 5.68
C PHE A 146 -11.03 -26.17 4.25
N LEU A 147 -9.70 -26.21 4.03
CA LEU A 147 -9.10 -26.44 2.72
C LEU A 147 -9.40 -27.85 2.19
N ALA A 148 -9.32 -28.87 3.04
CA ALA A 148 -9.62 -30.26 2.67
C ALA A 148 -11.09 -30.43 2.30
N VAL A 149 -12.02 -29.92 3.12
CA VAL A 149 -13.47 -29.93 2.85
C VAL A 149 -13.77 -29.17 1.57
N SER A 150 -13.17 -27.99 1.37
CA SER A 150 -13.35 -27.19 0.15
C SER A 150 -12.86 -27.92 -1.10
N PHE A 151 -11.75 -28.65 -1.00
CA PHE A 151 -11.22 -29.47 -2.09
C PHE A 151 -12.17 -30.63 -2.43
N VAL A 152 -12.64 -31.37 -1.43
CA VAL A 152 -13.63 -32.44 -1.61
C VAL A 152 -14.90 -31.86 -2.24
N PHE A 153 -15.45 -30.80 -1.66
CA PHE A 153 -16.67 -30.14 -2.13
C PHE A 153 -16.55 -29.65 -3.59
N TYR A 154 -15.41 -29.04 -3.95
CA TYR A 154 -15.13 -28.61 -5.31
C TYR A 154 -15.11 -29.76 -6.32
N ASN A 155 -14.56 -30.92 -5.95
CA ASN A 155 -14.49 -32.09 -6.83
C ASN A 155 -15.80 -32.90 -6.89
N TYR A 156 -16.58 -32.95 -5.82
CA TYR A 156 -17.83 -33.72 -5.76
C TYR A 156 -19.02 -32.98 -6.37
N LEU A 157 -19.06 -31.65 -6.28
CA LEU A 157 -20.14 -30.87 -6.90
C LEU A 157 -19.81 -30.56 -8.36
N ALA A 158 -20.04 -31.57 -9.20
CA ALA A 158 -19.85 -31.52 -10.65
C ALA A 158 -20.63 -30.38 -11.35
N SER A 159 -21.60 -29.74 -10.69
CA SER A 159 -22.33 -28.60 -11.25
C SER A 159 -21.67 -27.26 -10.89
N GLY A 160 -21.19 -26.55 -11.91
CA GLY A 160 -20.57 -25.23 -11.75
C GLY A 160 -21.50 -24.15 -11.16
N LYS A 161 -22.81 -24.42 -10.99
CA LYS A 161 -23.75 -23.52 -10.30
C LYS A 161 -23.60 -23.60 -8.77
N LEU A 162 -23.54 -24.81 -8.19
CA LEU A 162 -23.43 -24.98 -6.73
C LEU A 162 -22.08 -24.47 -6.20
N ALA A 163 -21.00 -24.68 -6.96
CA ALA A 163 -19.69 -24.11 -6.63
C ALA A 163 -19.72 -22.57 -6.56
N ARG A 164 -20.47 -21.89 -7.44
CA ARG A 164 -20.63 -20.42 -7.40
C ARG A 164 -21.43 -19.97 -6.18
N VAL A 165 -22.50 -20.69 -5.84
CA VAL A 165 -23.32 -20.39 -4.64
C VAL A 165 -22.47 -20.53 -3.39
N TYR A 166 -21.67 -21.59 -3.29
CA TYR A 166 -20.74 -21.79 -2.18
C TYR A 166 -19.71 -20.66 -2.06
N LEU A 167 -19.08 -20.26 -3.16
CA LEU A 167 -18.13 -19.14 -3.15
C LEU A 167 -18.80 -17.81 -2.75
N LEU A 168 -20.03 -17.57 -3.21
CA LEU A 168 -20.81 -16.40 -2.81
C LEU A 168 -21.11 -16.43 -1.30
N PHE A 169 -21.54 -17.58 -0.79
CA PHE A 169 -21.82 -17.78 0.62
C PHE A 169 -20.59 -17.57 1.50
N LEU A 170 -19.43 -18.13 1.11
CA LEU A 170 -18.16 -17.87 1.78
C LEU A 170 -17.78 -16.38 1.74
N GLY A 171 -18.01 -15.71 0.61
CA GLY A 171 -17.78 -14.27 0.48
C GLY A 171 -18.66 -13.45 1.42
N ILE A 172 -19.93 -13.83 1.58
CA ILE A 172 -20.85 -13.19 2.53
C ILE A 172 -20.39 -13.42 3.97
N ILE A 173 -20.05 -14.66 4.34
CA ILE A 173 -19.52 -14.98 5.69
C ILE A 173 -18.27 -14.15 5.97
N PHE A 174 -17.32 -14.11 5.03
CA PHE A 174 -16.12 -13.31 5.18
C PHE A 174 -16.45 -11.82 5.34
N GLY A 175 -17.36 -11.29 4.53
CA GLY A 175 -17.80 -9.89 4.63
C GLY A 175 -18.41 -9.56 6.00
N LEU A 176 -19.29 -10.43 6.51
CA LEU A 176 -19.87 -10.30 7.84
C LEU A 176 -18.79 -10.37 8.92
N PHE A 177 -17.80 -11.25 8.76
CA PHE A 177 -16.70 -11.37 9.70
C PHE A 177 -15.82 -10.11 9.75
N VAL A 178 -15.47 -9.53 8.60
CA VAL A 178 -14.70 -8.27 8.53
C VAL A 178 -15.45 -7.12 9.19
N ILE A 179 -16.77 -7.07 9.04
CA ILE A 179 -17.62 -6.07 9.70
C ILE A 179 -17.66 -6.33 11.22
N ALA A 180 -17.87 -7.59 11.63
CA ALA A 180 -17.99 -7.96 13.03
C ALA A 180 -16.69 -7.82 13.83
N ALA A 181 -15.51 -8.01 13.21
CA ALA A 181 -14.21 -7.88 13.87
C ALA A 181 -13.79 -6.40 14.09
N PHE A 182 -14.75 -5.51 14.32
CA PHE A 182 -14.52 -4.08 14.45
C PHE A 182 -13.56 -3.70 15.57
N SER A 183 -12.52 -2.94 15.23
CA SER A 183 -11.65 -2.26 16.17
C SER A 183 -11.53 -0.80 15.72
N PRO A 184 -11.83 0.18 16.60
CA PRO A 184 -11.76 1.60 16.27
C PRO A 184 -10.37 1.98 15.72
N SER A 185 -10.30 2.77 14.64
CA SER A 185 -9.04 3.23 14.03
C SER A 185 -8.31 4.27 14.89
N ASP A 186 -7.10 4.67 14.48
CA ASP A 186 -6.46 5.86 15.01
C ASP A 186 -6.94 7.09 14.22
N PRO A 187 -7.68 8.05 14.82
CA PRO A 187 -8.23 9.18 14.08
C PRO A 187 -7.17 10.12 13.50
N ARG A 188 -5.89 10.01 13.92
CA ARG A 188 -4.77 10.78 13.32
C ARG A 188 -4.63 10.49 11.84
N ASP A 189 -4.64 9.21 11.47
CA ASP A 189 -4.43 8.79 10.09
C ASP A 189 -5.64 9.14 9.21
N ASP A 190 -6.87 9.06 9.77
CA ASP A 190 -8.09 9.54 9.12
C ASP A 190 -8.07 11.07 8.90
N GLY A 191 -7.41 11.81 9.80
CA GLY A 191 -7.23 13.27 9.72
C GLY A 191 -6.64 13.75 8.39
N PHE A 192 -5.76 12.96 7.77
CA PHE A 192 -5.17 13.26 6.46
C PHE A 192 -6.15 13.12 5.28
N PHE A 193 -7.33 12.54 5.49
CA PHE A 193 -8.45 12.61 4.55
C PHE A 193 -9.50 13.63 5.00
N ILE A 194 -9.84 13.63 6.29
CA ILE A 194 -10.89 14.49 6.88
C ILE A 194 -10.52 15.97 6.77
N GLY A 195 -9.28 16.37 7.07
CA GLY A 195 -8.85 17.76 7.04
C GLY A 195 -8.97 18.37 5.63
N PRO A 196 -8.34 17.76 4.61
CA PRO A 196 -8.53 18.15 3.21
C PRO A 196 -10.00 18.14 2.76
N ALA A 197 -10.80 17.16 3.20
CA ALA A 197 -12.22 17.09 2.87
C ALA A 197 -13.01 18.25 3.48
N LEU A 198 -12.72 18.59 4.74
CA LEU A 198 -13.33 19.70 5.46
C LEU A 198 -13.04 21.03 4.78
N LYS A 199 -11.80 21.26 4.33
CA LYS A 199 -11.42 22.45 3.56
C LYS A 199 -12.22 22.59 2.26
N LEU A 200 -12.41 21.48 1.53
CA LEU A 200 -13.26 21.48 0.33
C LEU A 200 -14.72 21.81 0.64
N ILE A 201 -15.26 21.30 1.75
CA ILE A 201 -16.62 21.65 2.22
C ILE A 201 -16.72 23.13 2.57
N GLN A 202 -15.66 23.69 3.15
CA GLN A 202 -15.56 25.10 3.52
C GLN A 202 -15.30 26.04 2.32
N GLY A 203 -15.23 25.50 1.10
CA GLY A 203 -15.12 26.27 -0.13
C GLY A 203 -13.69 26.63 -0.55
N GLU A 204 -12.68 26.02 0.09
CA GLU A 204 -11.30 26.18 -0.37
C GLU A 204 -11.06 25.52 -1.72
N LYS A 205 -10.17 26.13 -2.52
CA LYS A 205 -9.84 25.63 -3.85
C LYS A 205 -8.90 24.43 -3.74
N LEU A 206 -9.05 23.48 -4.66
CA LEU A 206 -8.08 22.39 -4.77
C LEU A 206 -6.67 22.96 -4.99
N GLY A 207 -5.70 22.46 -4.23
CA GLY A 207 -4.32 22.92 -4.27
C GLY A 207 -4.00 24.14 -3.39
N SER A 208 -4.99 24.72 -2.68
CA SER A 208 -4.72 25.75 -1.66
C SER A 208 -4.34 25.18 -0.28
N PHE A 209 -4.21 23.86 -0.17
CA PHE A 209 -3.82 23.17 1.05
C PHE A 209 -3.02 21.90 0.75
N TYR A 210 -2.28 21.46 1.76
CA TYR A 210 -1.52 20.23 1.74
C TYR A 210 -2.43 19.01 1.79
N MET A 211 -2.20 18.05 0.90
CA MET A 211 -2.87 16.76 0.87
C MET A 211 -1.79 15.68 0.87
N GLN A 212 -1.73 14.85 1.91
CA GLN A 212 -0.72 13.78 1.99
C GLN A 212 -1.09 12.57 1.15
N TYR A 213 -2.37 12.24 1.10
CA TYR A 213 -2.90 11.08 0.40
C TYR A 213 -3.52 11.49 -0.95
N ASN A 214 -4.55 10.78 -1.39
CA ASN A 214 -5.13 10.94 -2.71
C ASN A 214 -6.45 11.70 -2.68
N LEU A 215 -6.75 12.41 -3.78
CA LEU A 215 -8.00 13.13 -3.94
C LEU A 215 -9.20 12.17 -3.92
N PHE A 216 -9.03 10.94 -4.42
CA PHE A 216 -10.09 9.93 -4.41
C PHE A 216 -10.64 9.66 -2.99
N GLY A 217 -9.75 9.39 -2.04
CA GLY A 217 -10.11 9.17 -0.64
C GLY A 217 -10.62 10.44 0.02
N THR A 218 -10.02 11.60 -0.26
CA THR A 218 -10.52 12.89 0.23
C THR A 218 -11.96 13.16 -0.22
N LEU A 219 -12.29 12.88 -1.48
CA LEU A 219 -13.66 13.02 -1.98
C LEU A 219 -14.61 12.03 -1.32
N LEU A 220 -14.19 10.78 -1.07
CA LEU A 220 -15.00 9.82 -0.33
C LEU A 220 -15.31 10.33 1.09
N PHE A 221 -14.31 10.83 1.81
CA PHE A 221 -14.51 11.42 3.14
C PHE A 221 -15.38 12.67 3.11
N LYS A 222 -15.21 13.53 2.09
CA LYS A 222 -16.10 14.68 1.87
C LYS A 222 -17.57 14.24 1.79
N TRP A 223 -17.87 13.23 0.98
CA TRP A 223 -19.24 12.74 0.85
C TRP A 223 -19.79 12.16 2.16
N MET A 224 -18.95 11.45 2.93
CA MET A 224 -19.34 10.94 4.25
C MET A 224 -19.61 12.07 5.25
N MET A 225 -18.84 13.16 5.19
CA MET A 225 -19.02 14.35 6.03
C MET A 225 -20.24 15.17 5.63
N ASP A 226 -20.51 15.31 4.32
CA ASP A 226 -21.74 15.95 3.81
C ASP A 226 -23.00 15.19 4.29
N LEU A 227 -22.90 13.87 4.50
CA LEU A 227 -23.96 13.03 5.08
C LEU A 227 -24.01 13.09 6.62
N GLY A 228 -23.13 13.85 7.28
CA GLY A 228 -23.09 13.96 8.74
C GLY A 228 -22.63 12.70 9.45
N LEU A 229 -21.87 11.81 8.77
CA LEU A 229 -21.44 10.55 9.37
C LEU A 229 -20.46 10.79 10.53
N LYS A 230 -20.54 9.93 11.55
CA LYS A 230 -19.55 9.82 12.64
C LYS A 230 -18.38 8.91 12.23
N LEU A 231 -17.27 8.94 12.97
CA LEU A 231 -16.06 8.23 12.58
C LEU A 231 -16.30 6.71 12.47
N SER A 232 -17.03 6.12 13.42
CA SER A 232 -17.38 4.69 13.35
C SER A 232 -18.21 4.31 12.12
N GLN A 233 -19.03 5.23 11.61
CA GLN A 233 -19.81 5.04 10.39
C GLN A 233 -18.93 5.19 9.14
N MET A 234 -17.97 6.13 9.14
CA MET A 234 -16.99 6.27 8.07
C MET A 234 -16.13 5.00 7.94
N GLU A 235 -15.64 4.47 9.06
CA GLU A 235 -14.89 3.22 9.09
C GLU A 235 -15.71 2.04 8.56
N LEU A 236 -17.01 1.95 8.88
CA LEU A 236 -17.90 0.94 8.30
C LEU A 236 -17.93 1.02 6.77
N VAL A 237 -18.05 2.23 6.22
CA VAL A 237 -18.01 2.44 4.76
C VAL A 237 -16.69 1.92 4.19
N LEU A 238 -15.55 2.23 4.83
CA LEU A 238 -14.24 1.71 4.42
C LEU A 238 -14.15 0.17 4.47
N ARG A 239 -14.76 -0.48 5.46
CA ARG A 239 -14.86 -1.96 5.53
C ARG A 239 -15.68 -2.53 4.38
N ILE A 240 -16.83 -1.92 4.08
CA ILE A 240 -17.68 -2.34 2.95
C ILE A 240 -16.90 -2.21 1.64
N VAL A 241 -16.17 -1.11 1.45
CA VAL A 241 -15.29 -0.90 0.29
C VAL A 241 -14.18 -1.96 0.24
N PHE A 242 -13.57 -2.29 1.39
CA PHE A 242 -12.55 -3.34 1.48
C PHE A 242 -13.09 -4.71 1.08
N VAL A 243 -14.25 -5.13 1.61
CA VAL A 243 -14.92 -6.39 1.23
C VAL A 243 -15.29 -6.40 -0.25
N PHE A 244 -15.81 -5.29 -0.77
CA PHE A 244 -16.10 -5.15 -2.20
C PHE A 244 -14.85 -5.33 -3.08
N TRP A 245 -13.67 -4.92 -2.60
CA TRP A 245 -12.42 -5.11 -3.33
C TRP A 245 -12.05 -6.59 -3.52
N PHE A 246 -12.39 -7.48 -2.57
CA PHE A 246 -12.22 -8.93 -2.75
C PHE A 246 -13.05 -9.48 -3.91
N PHE A 247 -14.23 -8.91 -4.15
CA PHE A 247 -15.03 -9.27 -5.32
C PHE A 247 -14.35 -8.83 -6.64
N LEU A 248 -13.70 -7.67 -6.65
CA LEU A 248 -12.90 -7.22 -7.79
C LEU A 248 -11.67 -8.12 -8.01
N TYR A 249 -10.98 -8.51 -6.94
CA TYR A 249 -9.90 -9.50 -6.98
C TYR A 249 -10.36 -10.83 -7.60
N TRP A 250 -11.49 -11.37 -7.14
CA TRP A 250 -12.07 -12.58 -7.69
C TRP A 250 -12.40 -12.45 -9.18
N LYS A 251 -12.92 -11.29 -9.62
CA LYS A 251 -13.18 -11.00 -11.04
C LYS A 251 -11.91 -10.96 -11.87
N VAL A 252 -10.83 -10.36 -11.37
CA VAL A 252 -9.52 -10.35 -12.05
C VAL A 252 -8.96 -11.76 -12.12
N ALA A 253 -8.89 -12.47 -11.00
CA ALA A 253 -8.37 -13.83 -10.92
C ALA A 253 -9.14 -14.79 -11.83
N SER A 254 -10.47 -14.73 -11.83
CA SER A 254 -11.33 -15.57 -12.68
C SER A 254 -11.11 -15.38 -14.19
N LYS A 255 -10.55 -14.24 -14.60
CA LYS A 255 -10.16 -13.95 -15.99
C LYS A 255 -8.73 -14.40 -16.32
N LEU A 256 -7.82 -14.36 -15.35
CA LEU A 256 -6.39 -14.56 -15.56
C LEU A 256 -5.92 -15.99 -15.27
N ILE A 257 -6.60 -16.67 -14.34
CA ILE A 257 -6.34 -18.05 -13.89
C ILE A 257 -7.39 -18.96 -14.51
N LYS A 258 -6.95 -20.01 -15.20
CA LYS A 258 -7.85 -20.96 -15.87
C LYS A 258 -8.50 -21.90 -14.85
N ASP A 259 -7.71 -22.43 -13.92
CA ASP A 259 -8.19 -23.35 -12.89
C ASP A 259 -9.04 -22.65 -11.82
N LYS A 260 -10.31 -23.07 -11.66
CA LYS A 260 -11.23 -22.42 -10.73
C LYS A 260 -10.92 -22.74 -9.26
N PHE A 261 -10.29 -23.86 -8.96
CA PHE A 261 -9.84 -24.15 -7.61
C PHE A 261 -8.64 -23.29 -7.23
N LEU A 262 -7.72 -23.02 -8.18
CA LEU A 262 -6.64 -22.05 -7.94
C LEU A 262 -7.16 -20.63 -7.71
N VAL A 263 -8.24 -20.22 -8.38
CA VAL A 263 -8.91 -18.94 -8.07
C VAL A 263 -9.43 -18.94 -6.63
N PHE A 264 -10.04 -20.04 -6.18
CA PHE A 264 -10.48 -20.18 -4.80
C PHE A 264 -9.30 -20.10 -3.81
N LEU A 265 -8.25 -20.88 -4.02
CA LEU A 265 -7.06 -20.84 -3.17
C LEU A 265 -6.40 -19.46 -3.15
N PHE A 266 -6.37 -18.76 -4.29
CA PHE A 266 -5.93 -17.36 -4.37
C PHE A 266 -6.75 -16.45 -3.45
N MET A 267 -8.08 -16.57 -3.48
CA MET A 267 -8.96 -15.77 -2.61
C MET A 267 -8.73 -16.08 -1.13
N VAL A 268 -8.56 -17.35 -0.76
CA VAL A 268 -8.23 -17.76 0.61
C VAL A 268 -6.87 -17.22 1.03
N ALA A 269 -5.87 -17.25 0.14
CA ALA A 269 -4.54 -16.69 0.41
C ALA A 269 -4.59 -15.18 0.63
N LEU A 270 -5.39 -14.44 -0.16
CA LEU A 270 -5.61 -13.02 0.06
C LEU A 270 -6.20 -12.75 1.45
N VAL A 271 -7.18 -13.53 1.89
CA VAL A 271 -7.78 -13.38 3.23
C VAL A 271 -6.75 -13.71 4.32
N ALA A 272 -6.04 -14.82 4.20
CA ALA A 272 -5.03 -15.22 5.16
C ALA A 272 -3.91 -14.17 5.31
N ILE A 273 -3.38 -13.68 4.20
CA ILE A 273 -2.23 -12.76 4.18
C ILE A 273 -2.65 -11.31 4.44
N ARG A 274 -3.68 -10.81 3.75
CA ARG A 274 -4.06 -9.39 3.80
C ARG A 274 -5.13 -9.04 4.82
N TYR A 275 -5.61 -10.02 5.57
CA TYR A 275 -6.51 -9.77 6.68
C TYR A 275 -6.01 -10.42 7.96
N PHE A 276 -5.85 -11.74 8.00
CA PHE A 276 -5.47 -12.43 9.24
C PHE A 276 -4.03 -12.23 9.67
N SER A 277 -3.11 -12.04 8.72
CA SER A 277 -1.68 -11.86 9.04
C SER A 277 -1.31 -10.45 9.48
N LEU A 278 -2.21 -9.48 9.34
CA LEU A 278 -2.00 -8.12 9.82
C LEU A 278 -2.31 -8.01 11.30
N TRP A 279 -1.50 -7.28 12.05
CA TRP A 279 -1.73 -7.04 13.47
C TRP A 279 -3.04 -6.28 13.72
N LYS A 280 -3.33 -5.27 12.89
CA LYS A 280 -4.58 -4.51 12.92
C LYS A 280 -5.43 -4.79 11.69
N ASP A 281 -6.67 -4.29 11.67
CA ASP A 281 -7.51 -4.38 10.49
C ASP A 281 -6.89 -3.57 9.33
N PRO A 282 -7.03 -4.01 8.06
CA PRO A 282 -6.47 -3.31 6.90
C PRO A 282 -6.97 -1.87 6.72
N ILE A 283 -8.14 -1.59 7.30
CA ILE A 283 -8.79 -0.27 7.30
C ILE A 283 -8.44 0.57 8.53
N PHE A 284 -7.74 0.00 9.53
CA PHE A 284 -7.31 0.73 10.73
C PHE A 284 -6.41 1.92 10.34
N ASN A 285 -5.61 1.74 9.28
CA ASN A 285 -4.81 2.79 8.67
C ASN A 285 -5.33 3.05 7.24
N PRO A 286 -6.14 4.11 7.02
CA PRO A 286 -6.61 4.50 5.69
C PRO A 286 -5.51 4.64 4.64
N GLN A 287 -4.27 4.95 5.05
CA GLN A 287 -3.11 5.05 4.16
C GLN A 287 -2.76 3.73 3.44
N THR A 288 -3.12 2.58 4.00
CA THR A 288 -2.90 1.25 3.42
C THR A 288 -4.14 0.68 2.74
N SER A 289 -5.18 1.51 2.60
CA SER A 289 -6.46 1.09 2.06
C SER A 289 -6.39 0.71 0.58
N VAL A 290 -7.36 -0.12 0.18
CA VAL A 290 -7.54 -0.58 -1.20
C VAL A 290 -7.88 0.56 -2.17
N ILE A 291 -8.42 1.67 -1.66
CA ILE A 291 -8.72 2.89 -2.43
C ILE A 291 -7.47 3.73 -2.74
N ARG A 292 -6.30 3.25 -2.34
CA ARG A 292 -5.00 3.85 -2.67
C ARG A 292 -4.07 2.82 -3.30
N LEU A 293 -3.70 1.79 -2.55
CA LEU A 293 -2.67 0.84 -2.97
C LEU A 293 -3.17 -0.15 -4.04
N ASP A 294 -4.47 -0.45 -4.09
CA ASP A 294 -5.01 -1.49 -5.00
C ASP A 294 -5.79 -0.95 -6.20
N LEU A 295 -5.59 0.32 -6.56
CA LEU A 295 -6.23 0.94 -7.72
C LEU A 295 -5.81 0.30 -9.06
N TRP A 296 -4.78 -0.53 -9.06
CA TRP A 296 -4.40 -1.37 -10.21
C TRP A 296 -5.48 -2.41 -10.57
N VAL A 297 -6.29 -2.88 -9.62
CA VAL A 297 -7.32 -3.91 -9.85
C VAL A 297 -8.38 -3.45 -10.87
N PRO A 298 -9.07 -2.30 -10.67
CA PRO A 298 -10.01 -1.81 -11.68
C PRO A 298 -9.32 -1.48 -13.02
N LEU A 299 -8.10 -0.94 -13.01
CA LEU A 299 -7.34 -0.71 -14.24
C LEU A 299 -7.10 -2.01 -15.03
N MET A 300 -6.73 -3.09 -14.35
CA MET A 300 -6.54 -4.39 -14.98
C MET A 300 -7.84 -4.94 -15.58
N LEU A 301 -8.98 -4.72 -14.94
CA LEU A 301 -10.29 -5.10 -15.50
C LEU A 301 -10.62 -4.31 -16.78
N ILE A 302 -10.32 -3.01 -16.79
CA ILE A 302 -10.53 -2.11 -17.92
C ILE A 302 -9.62 -2.50 -19.08
N VAL A 303 -8.30 -2.64 -18.84
CA VAL A 303 -7.32 -3.09 -19.84
C VAL A 303 -7.71 -4.46 -20.41
N SER A 304 -8.14 -5.40 -19.58
CA SER A 304 -8.54 -6.74 -20.03
C SER A 304 -9.79 -6.71 -20.93
N LYS A 305 -10.72 -5.78 -20.67
CA LYS A 305 -11.97 -5.63 -21.43
C LYS A 305 -11.76 -4.85 -22.73
N PHE A 306 -11.12 -3.69 -22.67
CA PHE A 306 -11.02 -2.74 -23.78
C PHE A 306 -9.68 -2.80 -24.53
N GLY A 307 -8.65 -3.38 -23.93
CA GLY A 307 -7.30 -3.44 -24.49
C GLY A 307 -6.47 -2.19 -24.24
N PHE A 308 -5.17 -2.28 -24.53
CA PHE A 308 -4.20 -1.21 -24.29
C PHE A 308 -4.41 0.01 -25.20
N PHE A 309 -4.75 -0.21 -26.48
CA PHE A 309 -4.94 0.86 -27.46
C PHE A 309 -6.36 1.45 -27.50
N SER A 310 -7.06 1.47 -26.37
CA SER A 310 -8.42 2.00 -26.25
C SER A 310 -8.43 3.39 -25.59
N PRO A 311 -9.19 4.36 -26.13
CA PRO A 311 -9.40 5.65 -25.47
C PRO A 311 -9.95 5.53 -24.05
N ILE A 312 -10.83 4.55 -23.80
CA ILE A 312 -11.40 4.29 -22.45
C ILE A 312 -10.30 3.90 -21.47
N THR A 313 -9.36 3.06 -21.90
CA THR A 313 -8.21 2.67 -21.08
C THR A 313 -7.34 3.89 -20.77
N SER A 314 -6.98 4.69 -21.79
CA SER A 314 -6.17 5.89 -21.58
C SER A 314 -6.85 6.91 -20.66
N LEU A 315 -8.16 7.13 -20.86
CA LEU A 315 -8.95 8.00 -19.99
C LEU A 315 -8.95 7.49 -18.54
N SER A 316 -9.02 6.18 -18.32
CA SER A 316 -9.03 5.59 -16.99
C SER A 316 -7.71 5.79 -16.25
N PHE A 317 -6.56 5.60 -16.91
CA PHE A 317 -5.25 5.94 -16.33
C PHE A 317 -5.09 7.43 -16.09
N SER A 318 -5.61 8.27 -16.98
CA SER A 318 -5.56 9.72 -16.85
C SER A 318 -6.41 10.22 -15.67
N VAL A 319 -7.65 9.73 -15.54
CA VAL A 319 -8.52 10.02 -14.39
C VAL A 319 -7.87 9.52 -13.11
N LEU A 320 -7.26 8.33 -13.12
CA LEU A 320 -6.56 7.86 -11.93
C LEU A 320 -5.39 8.76 -11.53
N TYR A 321 -4.62 9.27 -12.50
CA TYR A 321 -3.57 10.25 -12.22
C TYR A 321 -4.12 11.55 -11.61
N LEU A 322 -5.30 12.01 -12.06
CA LEU A 322 -5.97 13.15 -11.43
C LEU A 322 -6.42 12.88 -10.00
N MET A 323 -6.83 11.64 -9.72
CA MET A 323 -7.39 11.24 -8.44
C MET A 323 -6.33 10.81 -7.43
N ASP A 324 -5.15 10.36 -7.89
CA ASP A 324 -4.01 9.96 -7.07
C ASP A 324 -2.71 10.38 -7.77
N ASN A 325 -2.13 11.49 -7.31
CA ASN A 325 -0.99 12.10 -7.97
C ASN A 325 0.30 11.28 -7.86
N LEU A 326 0.38 10.30 -6.93
CA LEU A 326 1.56 9.42 -6.79
C LEU A 326 1.32 8.10 -7.52
N TRP A 327 0.34 7.31 -7.07
CA TRP A 327 0.07 5.99 -7.63
C TRP A 327 -0.51 6.09 -9.04
N GLY A 328 -1.39 7.05 -9.27
CA GLY A 328 -1.93 7.31 -10.59
C GLY A 328 -0.85 7.77 -11.57
N PHE A 329 0.12 8.57 -11.13
CA PHE A 329 1.30 8.93 -11.96
C PHE A 329 2.12 7.69 -12.32
N LEU A 330 2.49 6.87 -11.33
CA LEU A 330 3.26 5.66 -11.54
C LEU A 330 2.54 4.69 -12.48
N PHE A 331 1.24 4.45 -12.27
CA PHE A 331 0.45 3.58 -13.12
C PHE A 331 0.29 4.13 -14.53
N LEU A 332 0.14 5.44 -14.71
CA LEU A 332 0.13 6.09 -16.01
C LEU A 332 1.48 5.94 -16.73
N ALA A 333 2.60 6.11 -16.02
CA ALA A 333 3.93 5.88 -16.56
C ALA A 333 4.13 4.42 -16.99
N GLY A 334 3.70 3.46 -16.16
CA GLY A 334 3.71 2.03 -16.50
C GLY A 334 2.85 1.72 -17.73
N TYR A 335 1.68 2.34 -17.85
CA TYR A 335 0.82 2.22 -19.03
C TYR A 335 1.50 2.78 -20.28
N MET A 336 2.12 3.96 -20.20
CA MET A 336 2.88 4.54 -21.31
C MET A 336 4.06 3.67 -21.74
N ALA A 337 4.82 3.13 -20.78
CA ALA A 337 5.90 2.19 -21.04
C ALA A 337 5.39 0.93 -21.77
N MET A 338 4.23 0.42 -21.36
CA MET A 338 3.59 -0.72 -22.00
C MET A 338 3.14 -0.41 -23.44
N ILE A 339 2.57 0.78 -23.69
CA ILE A 339 2.22 1.23 -25.04
C ILE A 339 3.46 1.33 -25.93
N MET A 340 4.52 1.94 -25.42
CA MET A 340 5.79 2.04 -26.14
C MET A 340 6.35 0.65 -26.47
N PHE A 341 6.36 -0.27 -25.50
CA PHE A 341 6.78 -1.65 -25.71
C PHE A 341 5.95 -2.36 -26.79
N LEU A 342 4.62 -2.23 -26.76
CA LEU A 342 3.75 -2.83 -27.78
C LEU A 342 3.96 -2.22 -29.18
N ILE A 343 4.24 -0.92 -29.28
CA ILE A 343 4.60 -0.27 -30.54
C ILE A 343 5.92 -0.82 -31.08
N LEU A 344 6.95 -0.92 -30.22
CA LEU A 344 8.24 -1.49 -30.60
C LEU A 344 8.07 -2.95 -31.06
N LEU A 345 7.30 -3.75 -30.32
CA LEU A 345 7.01 -5.14 -30.68
C LEU A 345 6.34 -5.25 -32.06
N ARG A 346 5.36 -4.39 -32.35
CA ARG A 346 4.73 -4.33 -33.69
C ARG A 346 5.72 -3.96 -34.78
N LYS A 347 6.58 -2.97 -34.55
CA LYS A 347 7.63 -2.58 -35.51
C LYS A 347 8.58 -3.74 -35.81
N VAL A 348 9.05 -4.45 -34.77
CA VAL A 348 9.94 -5.61 -34.95
C VAL A 348 9.22 -6.74 -35.71
N ARG A 349 7.92 -6.92 -35.50
CA ARG A 349 7.08 -7.88 -36.23
C ARG A 349 6.59 -7.40 -37.60
N LYS A 350 6.97 -6.19 -38.04
CA LYS A 350 6.50 -5.55 -39.27
C LYS A 350 4.96 -5.41 -39.35
N GLU A 351 4.29 -5.31 -38.20
CA GLU A 351 2.86 -5.05 -38.09
C GLU A 351 2.56 -3.54 -38.18
N PRO A 352 1.43 -3.12 -38.80
CA PRO A 352 1.10 -1.71 -38.95
C PRO A 352 0.77 -1.04 -37.60
N VAL A 353 1.30 0.18 -37.39
CA VAL A 353 0.98 1.03 -36.23
C VAL A 353 -0.03 2.09 -36.65
N ARG A 354 -1.23 2.07 -36.06
CA ARG A 354 -2.29 3.06 -36.33
C ARG A 354 -2.09 4.33 -35.50
N TYR A 355 -1.34 5.29 -36.03
CA TYR A 355 -0.98 6.54 -35.33
C TYR A 355 -2.19 7.40 -34.91
N SER A 356 -3.29 7.40 -35.66
CA SER A 356 -4.51 8.13 -35.30
C SER A 356 -5.10 7.70 -33.96
N ARG A 357 -5.01 6.40 -33.61
CA ARG A 357 -5.44 5.89 -32.31
C ARG A 357 -4.52 6.31 -31.18
N LEU A 358 -3.22 6.47 -31.45
CA LEU A 358 -2.26 6.95 -30.46
C LEU A 358 -2.57 8.40 -30.08
N LEU A 359 -2.96 9.23 -31.06
CA LEU A 359 -3.33 10.62 -30.79
C LEU A 359 -4.54 10.72 -29.86
N LEU A 360 -5.59 9.93 -30.08
CA LEU A 360 -6.76 9.85 -29.19
C LEU A 360 -6.43 9.35 -27.78
N MET A 361 -5.34 8.60 -27.62
CA MET A 361 -4.86 8.16 -26.31
C MET A 361 -4.04 9.22 -25.59
N ILE A 362 -3.33 10.07 -26.32
CA ILE A 362 -2.47 11.12 -25.74
C ILE A 362 -3.30 12.27 -25.19
N VAL A 363 -4.46 12.59 -25.80
CA VAL A 363 -5.30 13.73 -25.36
C VAL A 363 -5.67 13.67 -23.87
N PRO A 364 -6.24 12.57 -23.33
CA PRO A 364 -6.55 12.48 -21.89
C PRO A 364 -5.32 12.65 -20.98
N ILE A 365 -4.15 12.25 -21.47
CA ILE A 365 -2.87 12.33 -20.74
C ILE A 365 -2.41 13.79 -20.68
N ILE A 366 -2.46 14.51 -21.81
CA ILE A 366 -2.12 15.94 -21.84
C ILE A 366 -3.08 16.73 -20.96
N VAL A 367 -4.37 16.44 -21.03
CA VAL A 367 -5.39 17.10 -20.19
C VAL A 367 -5.12 16.85 -18.70
N SER A 368 -4.72 15.63 -18.32
CA SER A 368 -4.41 15.34 -16.93
C SER A 368 -3.15 16.06 -16.44
N PHE A 369 -2.10 16.16 -17.26
CA PHE A 369 -0.93 16.98 -16.95
C PHE A 369 -1.28 18.46 -16.82
N ALA A 370 -2.10 19.01 -17.73
CA ALA A 370 -2.54 20.41 -17.67
C ALA A 370 -3.36 20.70 -16.39
N PHE A 371 -4.26 19.78 -16.01
CA PHE A 371 -5.03 19.88 -14.77
C PHE A 371 -4.11 19.90 -13.55
N GLN A 372 -3.12 19.00 -13.49
CA GLN A 372 -2.19 18.91 -12.37
C GLN A 372 -1.38 20.20 -12.20
N LEU A 373 -0.86 20.74 -13.30
CA LEU A 373 -0.17 22.03 -13.30
C LEU A 373 -1.07 23.19 -12.86
N TYR A 374 -2.32 23.22 -13.34
CA TYR A 374 -3.25 24.31 -13.05
C TYR A 374 -3.71 24.31 -11.59
N PHE A 375 -4.13 23.16 -11.05
CA PHE A 375 -4.68 23.09 -9.70
C PHE A 375 -3.62 22.93 -8.61
N TYR A 376 -2.58 22.12 -8.84
CA TYR A 376 -1.58 21.80 -7.81
C TYR A 376 -0.25 22.54 -8.00
N GLY A 377 -0.09 23.31 -9.07
CA GLY A 377 1.14 24.06 -9.36
C GLY A 377 2.34 23.18 -9.74
N GLY A 378 2.14 21.87 -9.91
CA GLY A 378 3.22 20.92 -10.18
C GLY A 378 2.70 19.55 -10.64
N LEU A 379 3.60 18.74 -11.20
CA LEU A 379 3.29 17.38 -11.66
C LEU A 379 3.26 16.34 -10.54
N PHE A 380 3.82 16.69 -9.38
CA PHE A 380 3.97 15.85 -8.21
C PHE A 380 3.37 16.53 -6.99
N LEU A 381 2.92 15.74 -6.02
CA LEU A 381 2.45 16.23 -4.74
C LEU A 381 3.57 16.97 -3.99
N PRO A 382 3.28 18.12 -3.36
CA PRO A 382 4.22 18.79 -2.44
C PRO A 382 4.76 17.84 -1.35
N ALA A 383 3.92 16.89 -0.89
CA ALA A 383 4.30 15.83 0.04
C ALA A 383 5.51 15.00 -0.42
N ALA A 384 5.58 14.67 -1.71
CA ALA A 384 6.70 13.90 -2.26
C ALA A 384 8.02 14.70 -2.20
N GLY A 385 7.95 16.02 -2.37
CA GLY A 385 9.10 16.92 -2.24
C GLY A 385 9.63 16.98 -0.81
N ILE A 386 8.74 16.99 0.19
CA ILE A 386 9.10 16.97 1.61
C ILE A 386 9.78 15.63 1.97
N ILE A 387 9.22 14.50 1.53
CA ILE A 387 9.81 13.17 1.76
C ILE A 387 11.23 13.08 1.18
N HIS A 388 11.44 13.56 -0.05
CA HIS A 388 12.75 13.55 -0.69
C HIS A 388 13.76 14.47 0.01
N LYS A 389 13.31 15.63 0.54
CA LYS A 389 14.21 16.59 1.21
C LYS A 389 14.70 16.07 2.57
N PHE A 390 13.89 15.28 3.26
CA PHE A 390 14.18 14.82 4.63
C PHE A 390 14.41 13.32 4.74
N HIS A 391 14.55 12.62 3.61
CA HIS A 391 14.80 11.17 3.57
C HIS A 391 13.84 10.41 4.50
N TYR A 392 12.58 10.84 4.45
CA TYR A 392 11.56 10.48 5.42
C TYR A 392 11.15 9.02 5.24
N TYR A 393 11.47 8.17 6.22
CA TYR A 393 11.36 6.71 6.13
C TYR A 393 12.16 6.14 4.95
N GLU A 394 13.44 5.81 5.16
CA GLU A 394 14.30 5.13 4.17
C GLU A 394 14.90 3.83 4.77
N VAL A 395 14.06 3.03 5.41
CA VAL A 395 14.39 1.78 6.12
C VAL A 395 14.94 0.76 5.13
N PRO A 396 16.12 0.17 5.40
CA PRO A 396 16.76 -0.78 4.51
C PRO A 396 15.96 -2.07 4.33
N ILE A 397 16.00 -2.66 3.12
CA ILE A 397 15.51 -4.01 2.87
C ILE A 397 16.37 -4.98 3.68
N SER A 398 15.75 -5.62 4.66
CA SER A 398 16.40 -6.68 5.42
C SER A 398 16.85 -7.82 4.51
N LEU A 399 18.00 -8.41 4.83
CA LEU A 399 18.52 -9.62 4.17
C LEU A 399 17.61 -10.83 4.31
N HIS A 400 16.67 -10.77 5.25
CA HIS A 400 15.70 -11.80 5.58
C HIS A 400 14.26 -11.41 5.21
N SER A 401 14.10 -10.35 4.40
CA SER A 401 12.80 -9.83 3.99
C SER A 401 12.05 -10.76 3.03
N MET A 402 10.71 -10.76 3.08
CA MET A 402 9.89 -11.46 2.07
C MET A 402 9.98 -10.82 0.68
N TYR A 403 10.57 -9.62 0.57
CA TYR A 403 10.95 -9.03 -0.71
C TYR A 403 11.73 -9.99 -1.60
N TRP A 404 12.66 -10.75 -1.02
CA TRP A 404 13.50 -11.69 -1.78
C TRP A 404 12.69 -12.84 -2.38
N ILE A 405 11.62 -13.27 -1.72
CA ILE A 405 10.66 -14.22 -2.29
C ILE A 405 9.95 -13.56 -3.49
N ALA A 406 9.42 -12.35 -3.32
CA ALA A 406 8.73 -11.63 -4.39
C ALA A 406 9.63 -11.41 -5.61
N ALA A 407 10.89 -11.00 -5.40
CA ALA A 407 11.87 -10.78 -6.44
C ALA A 407 12.17 -12.05 -7.26
N PHE A 408 12.22 -13.22 -6.61
CA PHE A 408 12.37 -14.49 -7.34
C PHE A 408 11.08 -14.91 -8.07
N VAL A 409 9.91 -14.74 -7.43
CA VAL A 409 8.61 -15.02 -8.06
C VAL A 409 8.42 -14.21 -9.34
N PHE A 410 8.89 -12.97 -9.41
CA PHE A 410 8.85 -12.15 -10.62
C PHE A 410 9.65 -12.73 -11.78
N LEU A 411 10.81 -13.32 -11.52
CA LEU A 411 11.60 -14.01 -12.56
C LEU A 411 10.83 -15.19 -13.15
N VAL A 412 10.27 -16.02 -12.27
CA VAL A 412 9.50 -17.21 -12.65
C VAL A 412 8.25 -16.81 -13.41
N TYR A 413 7.55 -15.77 -12.95
CA TYR A 413 6.37 -15.23 -13.62
C TYR A 413 6.70 -14.64 -15.00
N LEU A 414 7.81 -13.92 -15.14
CA LEU A 414 8.28 -13.41 -16.42
C LEU A 414 8.51 -14.55 -17.41
N TYR A 415 9.15 -15.63 -16.97
CA TYR A 415 9.32 -16.84 -17.80
C TYR A 415 7.99 -17.38 -18.31
N PHE A 416 7.01 -17.57 -17.42
CA PHE A 416 5.68 -18.06 -17.83
C PHE A 416 4.93 -17.07 -18.73
N SER A 417 5.10 -15.77 -18.50
CA SER A 417 4.53 -14.74 -19.35
C SER A 417 5.08 -14.85 -20.77
N LEU A 418 6.39 -15.03 -20.93
CA LEU A 418 7.05 -15.17 -22.25
C LEU A 418 6.64 -16.44 -23.01
N LYS A 419 6.14 -17.48 -22.33
CA LYS A 419 5.59 -18.69 -22.95
C LYS A 419 4.18 -18.49 -23.52
N GLU A 420 3.50 -17.38 -23.22
CA GLU A 420 2.16 -17.16 -23.75
C GLU A 420 2.16 -16.91 -25.26
N LYS A 421 1.41 -17.75 -25.98
CA LYS A 421 1.26 -17.67 -27.44
C LYS A 421 0.34 -16.53 -27.86
N ILE A 422 -0.70 -16.29 -27.09
CA ILE A 422 -1.71 -15.27 -27.39
C ILE A 422 -1.16 -13.91 -26.98
N LEU A 423 -0.88 -13.04 -27.95
CA LEU A 423 -0.32 -11.70 -27.72
C LEU A 423 -1.13 -10.89 -26.71
N LYS A 424 -2.46 -10.99 -26.74
CA LYS A 424 -3.35 -10.31 -25.78
C LYS A 424 -3.05 -10.75 -24.34
N ASN A 425 -2.91 -12.04 -24.09
CA ASN A 425 -2.65 -12.58 -22.75
C ASN A 425 -1.24 -12.26 -22.30
N PHE A 426 -0.24 -12.43 -23.18
CA PHE A 426 1.13 -11.99 -22.94
C PHE A 426 1.17 -10.52 -22.49
N SER A 427 0.48 -9.64 -23.22
CA SER A 427 0.45 -8.21 -22.91
C SER A 427 -0.15 -7.93 -21.53
N ILE A 428 -1.23 -8.64 -21.18
CA ILE A 428 -1.88 -8.51 -19.87
C ILE A 428 -0.96 -8.99 -18.75
N TYR A 429 -0.30 -10.13 -18.90
CA TYR A 429 0.62 -10.66 -17.89
C TYR A 429 1.86 -9.80 -17.74
N PHE A 430 2.46 -9.37 -18.85
CA PHE A 430 3.62 -8.48 -18.82
C PHE A 430 3.28 -7.13 -18.15
N PHE A 431 2.10 -6.59 -18.41
CA PHE A 431 1.64 -5.38 -17.73
C PHE A 431 1.39 -5.59 -16.23
N LEU A 432 0.87 -6.74 -15.82
CA LEU A 432 0.72 -7.08 -14.40
C LEU A 432 2.07 -7.09 -13.67
N LEU A 433 3.12 -7.59 -14.34
CA LEU A 433 4.48 -7.53 -13.80
C LEU A 433 4.98 -6.08 -13.65
N ILE A 434 4.72 -5.21 -14.62
CA ILE A 434 5.06 -3.78 -14.52
C ILE A 434 4.35 -3.15 -13.33
N LEU A 435 3.05 -3.38 -13.17
CA LEU A 435 2.27 -2.85 -12.03
C LEU A 435 2.80 -3.37 -10.69
N ALA A 436 3.24 -4.63 -10.62
CA ALA A 436 3.84 -5.21 -9.42
C ALA A 436 5.16 -4.53 -9.05
N LEU A 437 5.99 -4.18 -10.03
CA LEU A 437 7.22 -3.40 -9.78
C LEU A 437 6.91 -2.00 -9.28
N LEU A 438 5.91 -1.34 -9.88
CA LEU A 438 5.50 0.00 -9.45
C LEU A 438 4.99 -0.01 -8.00
N GLN A 439 4.22 -1.02 -7.62
CA GLN A 439 3.75 -1.22 -6.24
C GLN A 439 4.88 -1.30 -5.21
N LEU A 440 6.03 -1.87 -5.57
CA LEU A 440 7.18 -1.96 -4.65
C LEU A 440 7.77 -0.61 -4.26
N VAL A 441 7.45 0.49 -4.95
CA VAL A 441 7.79 1.85 -4.50
C VAL A 441 7.23 2.14 -3.11
N TYR A 442 6.10 1.53 -2.71
CA TYR A 442 5.56 1.67 -1.36
C TYR A 442 6.45 0.99 -0.30
N PHE A 443 7.16 -0.05 -0.71
CA PHE A 443 7.99 -0.87 0.16
C PHE A 443 9.41 -0.35 0.24
N TYR A 444 10.01 0.09 -0.88
CA TYR A 444 11.39 0.59 -0.86
C TYR A 444 11.53 1.84 0.01
N GLY A 445 12.52 1.85 0.90
CA GLY A 445 12.66 2.87 1.93
C GLY A 445 11.63 2.76 3.06
N ARG A 446 10.62 1.90 2.97
CA ARG A 446 9.68 1.62 4.07
C ARG A 446 9.66 0.13 4.32
N SER A 447 10.83 -0.50 4.25
CA SER A 447 11.06 -1.94 4.04
C SER A 447 10.66 -2.84 5.22
N HIS A 448 9.59 -2.48 5.93
CA HIS A 448 8.90 -3.31 6.89
C HIS A 448 8.00 -4.33 6.19
N GLU A 449 8.03 -5.57 6.66
CA GLU A 449 7.23 -6.68 6.12
C GLU A 449 5.72 -6.37 6.07
N HIS A 450 5.21 -5.61 7.04
CA HIS A 450 3.79 -5.21 7.04
C HIS A 450 3.41 -4.39 5.79
N ASN A 451 4.32 -3.57 5.26
CA ASN A 451 4.08 -2.81 4.04
C ASN A 451 4.02 -3.72 2.82
N LEU A 452 4.87 -4.76 2.76
CA LEU A 452 4.80 -5.77 1.72
C LEU A 452 3.48 -6.54 1.79
N ILE A 453 3.01 -6.90 2.98
CA ILE A 453 1.69 -7.52 3.19
C ILE A 453 0.57 -6.60 2.67
N ASN A 454 0.65 -5.29 2.94
CA ASN A 454 -0.34 -4.31 2.49
C ASN A 454 -0.46 -4.28 0.96
N ILE A 455 0.65 -4.35 0.22
CA ILE A 455 0.66 -4.38 -1.27
C ILE A 455 0.64 -5.79 -1.87
N SER A 456 0.59 -6.84 -1.05
CA SER A 456 0.82 -8.24 -1.50
C SER A 456 -0.20 -8.79 -2.49
N GLY A 457 -1.36 -8.13 -2.65
CA GLY A 457 -2.45 -8.65 -3.48
C GLY A 457 -2.03 -8.95 -4.92
N ILE A 458 -1.19 -8.09 -5.51
CA ILE A 458 -0.67 -8.31 -6.86
C ILE A 458 0.39 -9.42 -6.91
N PHE A 459 1.21 -9.57 -5.86
CA PHE A 459 2.25 -10.60 -5.79
C PHE A 459 1.64 -11.99 -5.61
N ILE A 460 0.62 -12.11 -4.75
CA ILE A 460 -0.13 -13.35 -4.56
C ILE A 460 -0.83 -13.72 -5.88
N LEU A 461 -1.41 -12.75 -6.60
CA LEU A 461 -2.03 -13.02 -7.90
C LEU A 461 -1.01 -13.56 -8.92
N ILE A 462 0.15 -12.92 -9.02
CA ILE A 462 1.27 -13.33 -9.87
C ILE A 462 1.73 -14.75 -9.54
N LEU A 463 1.84 -15.08 -8.24
CA LEU A 463 2.21 -16.41 -7.77
C LEU A 463 1.18 -17.47 -8.19
N PHE A 464 -0.11 -17.22 -7.97
CA PHE A 464 -1.18 -18.16 -8.35
C PHE A 464 -1.36 -18.29 -9.86
N ILE A 465 -1.11 -17.24 -10.64
CA ILE A 465 -1.00 -17.35 -12.10
C ILE A 465 0.18 -18.25 -12.45
N SER A 466 1.35 -18.11 -11.80
CA SER A 466 2.51 -18.98 -12.05
C SER A 466 2.17 -20.46 -11.78
N PHE A 467 1.41 -20.74 -10.71
CA PHE A 467 0.89 -22.08 -10.41
C PHE A 467 -0.04 -22.61 -11.51
N ASP A 468 -0.96 -21.80 -12.01
CA ASP A 468 -1.83 -22.17 -13.15
C ASP A 468 -1.00 -22.53 -14.39
N LYS A 469 0.09 -21.80 -14.64
CA LYS A 469 0.97 -22.00 -15.81
C LYS A 469 1.89 -23.22 -15.68
N LEU A 470 2.14 -23.73 -14.47
CA LEU A 470 2.87 -24.99 -14.29
C LEU A 470 2.15 -26.18 -14.94
N SER A 471 0.83 -26.09 -15.12
CA SER A 471 0.05 -27.12 -15.82
C SER A 471 0.51 -27.34 -17.27
N TYR A 472 1.13 -26.34 -17.92
CA TYR A 472 1.72 -26.48 -19.26
C TYR A 472 2.85 -27.51 -19.32
N PHE A 473 3.55 -27.74 -18.20
CA PHE A 473 4.66 -28.68 -18.09
C PHE A 473 4.22 -30.07 -17.62
N LYS A 474 2.90 -30.36 -17.68
CA LYS A 474 2.29 -31.61 -17.22
C LYS A 474 2.61 -31.94 -15.74
N VAL A 475 2.91 -30.92 -14.94
CA VAL A 475 3.06 -31.07 -13.48
C VAL A 475 1.72 -31.54 -12.91
N ASN A 476 1.75 -32.50 -11.99
CA ASN A 476 0.56 -33.03 -11.35
C ASN A 476 -0.23 -31.88 -10.67
N ARG A 477 -1.50 -31.69 -11.05
CA ARG A 477 -2.36 -30.64 -10.49
C ARG A 477 -2.48 -30.71 -8.98
N THR A 478 -2.49 -31.92 -8.41
CA THR A 478 -2.53 -32.11 -6.96
C THR A 478 -1.31 -31.49 -6.29
N MET A 479 -0.11 -31.60 -6.88
CA MET A 479 1.08 -30.94 -6.34
C MET A 479 0.94 -29.41 -6.38
N VAL A 480 0.38 -28.86 -7.47
CA VAL A 480 0.13 -27.42 -7.59
C VAL A 480 -0.84 -26.94 -6.50
N TYR A 481 -1.90 -27.70 -6.22
CA TYR A 481 -2.83 -27.39 -5.13
C TYR A 481 -2.16 -27.47 -3.75
N VAL A 482 -1.32 -28.47 -3.52
CA VAL A 482 -0.54 -28.59 -2.27
C VAL A 482 0.35 -27.38 -2.07
N PHE A 483 1.06 -26.92 -3.10
CA PHE A 483 1.85 -25.68 -3.02
C PHE A 483 0.98 -24.46 -2.75
N GLY A 484 -0.19 -24.35 -3.39
CA GLY A 484 -1.18 -23.31 -3.09
C GLY A 484 -1.62 -23.32 -1.63
N CYS A 485 -1.89 -24.50 -1.05
CA CYS A 485 -2.21 -24.66 0.36
C CYS A 485 -1.04 -24.28 1.28
N ILE A 486 0.20 -24.64 0.94
CA ILE A 486 1.39 -24.26 1.72
C ILE A 486 1.53 -22.73 1.80
N VAL A 487 1.30 -22.03 0.69
CA VAL A 487 1.31 -20.55 0.64
C VAL A 487 0.26 -19.93 1.56
N ILE A 488 -0.84 -20.63 1.84
CA ILE A 488 -1.89 -20.19 2.78
C ILE A 488 -1.51 -20.54 4.22
N LEU A 489 -1.06 -21.78 4.44
CA LEU A 489 -0.81 -22.32 5.78
C LEU A 489 0.44 -21.74 6.43
N LEU A 490 1.49 -21.42 5.67
CA LEU A 490 2.71 -20.84 6.22
C LEU A 490 2.47 -19.45 6.87
N PRO A 491 1.87 -18.45 6.18
CA PRO A 491 1.49 -17.20 6.83
C PRO A 491 0.51 -17.40 7.99
N ALA A 492 -0.49 -18.26 7.84
CA ALA A 492 -1.44 -18.55 8.92
C ALA A 492 -0.73 -19.11 10.17
N PHE A 493 0.32 -19.92 9.99
CA PHE A 493 1.15 -20.44 11.08
C PHE A 493 2.01 -19.34 11.72
N PHE A 494 2.74 -18.54 10.92
CA PHE A 494 3.64 -17.51 11.45
C PHE A 494 2.90 -16.33 12.08
N PHE A 495 1.68 -16.04 11.63
CA PHE A 495 0.89 -14.90 12.05
C PHE A 495 -0.39 -15.26 12.82
N ALA A 496 -0.52 -16.51 13.27
CA ALA A 496 -1.70 -17.01 13.99
C ALA A 496 -2.14 -16.10 15.15
N LYS A 497 -1.17 -15.54 15.88
CA LYS A 497 -1.42 -14.65 17.02
C LYS A 497 -2.19 -13.38 16.68
N PHE A 498 -2.15 -12.92 15.42
CA PHE A 498 -2.92 -11.75 14.98
C PHE A 498 -4.35 -12.11 14.56
N ALA A 499 -4.60 -13.37 14.21
CA ALA A 499 -5.93 -13.84 13.86
C ALA A 499 -6.84 -13.95 15.11
N ILE A 500 -6.30 -14.37 16.25
CA ILE A 500 -7.08 -14.61 17.47
C ILE A 500 -7.78 -13.35 17.98
N PRO A 501 -7.13 -12.19 18.17
CA PRO A 501 -7.81 -10.98 18.63
C PRO A 501 -8.98 -10.59 17.73
N LYS A 502 -8.84 -10.74 16.40
CA LYS A 502 -9.91 -10.45 15.43
C LYS A 502 -11.09 -11.42 15.58
N LEU A 503 -10.81 -12.71 15.75
CA LEU A 503 -11.83 -13.73 16.00
C LEU A 503 -12.56 -13.47 17.32
N SER A 504 -11.83 -13.12 18.38
CA SER A 504 -12.38 -12.77 19.68
C SER A 504 -13.25 -11.53 19.62
N MET A 505 -12.82 -10.48 18.92
CA MET A 505 -13.61 -9.25 18.72
C MET A 505 -14.90 -9.54 17.95
N ALA A 506 -14.82 -10.30 16.85
CA ALA A 506 -16.02 -10.70 16.10
C ALA A 506 -16.99 -11.52 16.96
N TYR A 507 -16.49 -12.46 17.77
CA TYR A 507 -17.31 -13.22 18.70
C TYR A 507 -17.97 -12.32 19.76
N LEU A 508 -17.22 -11.39 20.35
CA LEU A 508 -17.73 -10.45 21.34
C LEU A 508 -18.86 -9.59 20.77
N HIS A 509 -18.66 -9.05 19.57
CA HIS A 509 -19.64 -8.22 18.88
C HIS A 509 -20.90 -8.99 18.49
N LEU A 510 -20.75 -10.19 17.92
CA LEU A 510 -21.88 -11.05 17.55
C LEU A 510 -22.67 -11.51 18.80
N SER A 511 -21.98 -11.87 19.88
CA SER A 511 -22.63 -12.30 21.14
C SER A 511 -23.37 -11.14 21.83
N GLN A 512 -22.85 -9.91 21.72
CA GLN A 512 -23.52 -8.70 22.20
C GLN A 512 -24.57 -8.13 21.24
N ARG A 513 -24.76 -8.74 20.05
CA ARG A 513 -25.62 -8.23 18.98
C ARG A 513 -25.29 -6.79 18.56
N LYS A 514 -24.01 -6.41 18.63
CA LYS A 514 -23.48 -5.12 18.20
C LYS A 514 -22.64 -5.32 16.95
N LEU A 515 -22.98 -4.64 15.86
CA LEU A 515 -22.19 -4.69 14.62
C LEU A 515 -21.17 -3.56 14.51
N ILE A 516 -21.38 -2.45 15.23
CA ILE A 516 -20.55 -1.26 15.18
C ILE A 516 -20.43 -0.73 16.61
N GLU A 517 -19.20 -0.47 17.05
CA GLU A 517 -18.96 0.27 18.28
C GLU A 517 -18.78 1.75 18.00
N THR A 518 -19.38 2.60 18.83
CA THR A 518 -19.11 4.04 18.79
C THR A 518 -17.65 4.29 19.13
N HIS A 519 -16.95 5.03 18.26
CA HIS A 519 -15.53 5.34 18.44
C HIS A 519 -15.31 6.07 19.78
N PRO A 520 -14.21 5.82 20.53
CA PRO A 520 -13.93 6.53 21.77
C PRO A 520 -13.96 8.06 21.63
N ILE A 521 -13.40 8.59 20.54
CA ILE A 521 -13.45 10.03 20.22
C ILE A 521 -14.89 10.53 20.00
N ASP A 522 -15.77 9.72 19.38
CA ASP A 522 -17.18 10.08 19.20
C ASP A 522 -17.87 10.18 20.54
N LYS A 523 -17.63 9.22 21.45
CA LYS A 523 -18.18 9.24 22.81
C LYS A 523 -17.69 10.46 23.60
N PHE A 524 -16.40 10.80 23.47
CA PHE A 524 -15.81 11.97 24.11
C PHE A 524 -16.49 13.25 23.63
N ILE A 525 -16.62 13.44 22.32
CA ILE A 525 -17.25 14.63 21.73
C ILE A 525 -18.73 14.71 22.13
N ASP A 526 -19.47 13.60 22.01
CA ASP A 526 -20.90 13.54 22.33
C ASP A 526 -21.15 13.87 23.82
N SER A 527 -20.25 13.44 24.71
CA SER A 527 -20.33 13.72 26.15
C SER A 527 -19.85 15.13 26.53
N ASN A 528 -19.11 15.80 25.64
CA ASN A 528 -18.55 17.13 25.85
C ASN A 528 -18.98 18.08 24.70
N GLY A 529 -20.25 18.05 24.32
CA GLY A 529 -20.77 18.90 23.24
C GLY A 529 -20.61 20.40 23.51
N GLU A 530 -20.58 20.79 24.79
CA GLU A 530 -20.38 22.18 25.23
C GLU A 530 -18.94 22.49 25.66
N LEU A 531 -17.96 21.66 25.28
CA LEU A 531 -16.57 21.80 25.75
C LEU A 531 -15.99 23.21 25.56
N PHE A 532 -16.36 23.86 24.46
CA PHE A 532 -15.89 25.19 24.08
C PHE A 532 -16.87 26.32 24.43
N SER A 533 -17.98 26.05 25.14
CA SER A 533 -18.97 27.07 25.54
C SER A 533 -18.43 28.11 26.53
N ILE A 534 -17.28 27.82 27.15
CA ILE A 534 -16.53 28.75 27.99
C ILE A 534 -15.98 29.97 27.23
N TYR A 535 -15.94 29.90 25.89
CA TYR A 535 -15.56 31.00 25.02
C TYR A 535 -16.82 31.69 24.46
N PRO A 536 -16.74 33.00 24.17
CA PRO A 536 -17.80 33.71 23.45
C PRO A 536 -18.16 33.01 22.13
N LYS A 537 -19.43 33.07 21.71
CA LYS A 537 -19.90 32.37 20.50
C LYS A 537 -19.21 32.79 19.21
N ASP A 538 -18.74 34.03 19.15
CA ASP A 538 -18.01 34.65 18.04
C ASP A 538 -16.49 34.45 18.13
N GLN A 539 -16.00 33.85 19.22
CA GLN A 539 -14.58 33.60 19.41
C GLN A 539 -14.07 32.58 18.39
N LYS A 540 -13.02 32.96 17.67
CA LYS A 540 -12.27 32.05 16.81
C LYS A 540 -11.43 31.11 17.66
N ILE A 541 -11.54 29.81 17.42
CA ILE A 541 -10.80 28.77 18.15
C ILE A 541 -9.95 28.01 17.15
N PHE A 542 -8.69 27.80 17.50
CA PHE A 542 -7.77 26.92 16.78
C PHE A 542 -7.41 25.76 17.70
N ILE A 543 -7.80 24.54 17.32
CA ILE A 543 -7.55 23.34 18.11
C ILE A 543 -6.19 22.76 17.73
N VAL A 544 -5.26 22.74 18.68
CA VAL A 544 -3.97 22.04 18.55
C VAL A 544 -4.17 20.62 19.07
N SER A 545 -4.36 19.70 18.13
CA SER A 545 -4.56 18.28 18.43
C SER A 545 -4.01 17.39 17.32
N ASN A 546 -3.63 16.18 17.69
CA ASN A 546 -3.45 15.05 16.78
C ASN A 546 -4.70 14.75 15.94
N TYR A 547 -5.88 15.11 16.44
CA TYR A 547 -7.18 14.81 15.84
C TYR A 547 -7.92 16.08 15.38
N ASP A 548 -7.19 17.19 15.19
CA ASP A 548 -7.72 18.52 14.89
C ASP A 548 -8.80 18.49 13.79
N SER A 549 -8.54 17.75 12.71
CA SER A 549 -9.43 17.66 11.55
C SER A 549 -10.79 17.07 11.89
N TYR A 550 -10.82 16.02 12.70
CA TYR A 550 -12.08 15.40 13.11
C TYR A 550 -12.81 16.23 14.16
N LEU A 551 -12.07 16.85 15.09
CA LEU A 551 -12.62 17.74 16.10
C LEU A 551 -13.25 18.98 15.43
N ASN A 552 -12.55 19.61 14.48
CA ASN A 552 -13.06 20.77 13.73
C ASN A 552 -14.32 20.42 12.95
N TYR A 553 -14.38 19.23 12.33
CA TYR A 553 -15.60 18.75 11.68
C TYR A 553 -16.77 18.64 12.67
N ARG A 554 -16.54 17.99 13.81
CA ARG A 554 -17.61 17.68 14.78
C ARG A 554 -18.07 18.87 15.63
N TYR A 555 -17.19 19.83 15.89
CA TYR A 555 -17.51 21.08 16.58
C TYR A 555 -17.81 22.24 15.63
N HIS A 556 -17.84 21.99 14.32
CA HIS A 556 -18.14 22.97 13.27
C HIS A 556 -17.18 24.17 13.23
N TYR A 557 -15.90 23.95 13.53
CA TYR A 557 -14.84 24.94 13.38
C TYR A 557 -14.22 24.91 11.98
N LYS A 558 -13.60 26.04 11.60
CA LYS A 558 -12.84 26.13 10.35
C LYS A 558 -11.55 25.31 10.44
N GLN A 559 -11.22 24.61 9.36
CA GLN A 559 -9.92 23.97 9.22
C GLN A 559 -8.96 24.97 8.59
N GLU A 560 -8.08 25.54 9.40
CA GLU A 560 -7.22 26.64 8.97
C GLU A 560 -5.79 26.17 8.64
N GLY A 561 -5.07 26.94 7.82
CA GLY A 561 -3.64 26.74 7.54
C GLY A 561 -3.34 25.87 6.32
N TRP A 562 -2.11 25.92 5.80
CA TRP A 562 -1.71 25.12 4.65
C TRP A 562 -1.65 23.62 4.96
N TYR A 563 -1.03 23.25 6.09
CA TYR A 563 -0.89 21.86 6.52
C TYR A 563 -2.14 21.36 7.24
N THR A 564 -2.83 20.39 6.64
CA THR A 564 -4.03 19.76 7.21
C THR A 564 -3.95 18.24 7.12
N PRO A 565 -4.01 17.51 8.25
CA PRO A 565 -4.17 17.97 9.65
C PRO A 565 -2.98 18.81 10.13
N TYR A 566 -3.13 19.52 11.25
CA TYR A 566 -2.06 20.33 11.87
C TYR A 566 -0.72 19.58 12.00
N VAL A 567 -0.78 18.30 12.40
CA VAL A 567 0.40 17.42 12.53
C VAL A 567 1.08 17.07 11.21
N ALA A 568 0.51 17.44 10.06
CA ALA A 568 1.17 17.32 8.77
C ALA A 568 2.35 18.30 8.62
N ASN A 569 2.42 19.36 9.44
CA ASN A 569 3.56 20.25 9.44
C ASN A 569 4.74 19.59 10.18
N ILE A 570 5.82 19.31 9.47
CA ILE A 570 7.03 18.71 10.06
C ILE A 570 8.04 19.75 10.52
N PHE A 571 7.88 21.02 10.12
CA PHE A 571 8.85 22.08 10.36
C PHE A 571 8.54 22.83 11.65
N LEU A 572 9.53 22.89 12.54
CA LEU A 572 9.35 23.50 13.86
C LEU A 572 8.99 24.99 13.75
N ASP A 573 9.83 25.76 13.05
CA ASP A 573 9.67 27.22 12.97
C ASP A 573 8.41 27.63 12.21
N ASP A 574 8.04 26.91 11.13
CA ASP A 574 6.78 27.17 10.41
C ASP A 574 5.57 26.92 11.32
N THR A 575 5.61 25.88 12.14
CA THR A 575 4.55 25.56 13.10
C THR A 575 4.43 26.63 14.18
N VAL A 576 5.57 27.05 14.74
CA VAL A 576 5.64 28.13 15.73
C VAL A 576 5.07 29.43 15.15
N ASN A 577 5.51 29.81 13.95
CA ASN A 577 5.06 31.02 13.28
C ASN A 577 3.55 30.97 12.98
N LEU A 578 3.03 29.82 12.56
CA LEU A 578 1.60 29.60 12.35
C LEU A 578 0.79 29.89 13.63
N LEU A 579 1.20 29.34 14.77
CA LEU A 579 0.51 29.54 16.05
C LEU A 579 0.56 31.01 16.51
N ILE A 580 1.71 31.68 16.36
CA ILE A 580 1.84 33.11 16.65
C ILE A 580 0.88 33.93 15.79
N ASN A 581 0.81 33.64 14.50
CA ASN A 581 -0.10 34.33 13.58
C ASN A 581 -1.56 34.13 13.98
N TYR A 582 -1.96 32.93 14.41
CA TYR A 582 -3.32 32.72 14.91
C TYR A 582 -3.62 33.54 16.17
N ILE A 583 -2.72 33.53 17.16
CA ILE A 583 -2.88 34.30 18.39
C ILE A 583 -3.00 35.80 18.08
N ASN A 584 -2.12 36.32 17.23
CA ASN A 584 -2.14 37.73 16.81
C ASN A 584 -3.40 38.09 16.02
N ASN A 585 -4.00 37.13 15.30
CA ASN A 585 -5.26 37.31 14.57
C ASN A 585 -6.51 37.06 15.43
N GLY A 586 -6.35 37.02 16.76
CA GLY A 586 -7.44 36.91 17.73
C GLY A 586 -8.00 35.50 17.91
N TYR A 587 -7.31 34.46 17.44
CA TYR A 587 -7.70 33.07 17.74
C TYR A 587 -7.30 32.70 19.17
N LYS A 588 -8.13 31.87 19.80
CA LYS A 588 -7.77 31.12 21.00
C LYS A 588 -7.16 29.80 20.58
N VAL A 589 -5.88 29.61 20.87
CA VAL A 589 -5.14 28.38 20.58
C VAL A 589 -5.35 27.43 21.74
N VAL A 590 -6.15 26.40 21.52
CA VAL A 590 -6.61 25.50 22.57
C VAL A 590 -6.04 24.11 22.38
N LEU A 591 -5.60 23.50 23.48
CA LEU A 591 -5.01 22.17 23.54
C LEU A 591 -5.92 21.24 24.33
N LEU A 592 -6.08 20.02 23.80
CA LEU A 592 -6.89 18.96 24.38
C LEU A 592 -6.06 17.79 24.92
N GLU A 593 -4.84 17.62 24.43
CA GLU A 593 -3.99 16.47 24.70
C GLU A 593 -2.71 16.90 25.41
N ASP A 594 -2.31 16.15 26.43
CA ASP A 594 -1.05 16.41 27.17
C ASP A 594 0.17 16.36 26.25
N ASP A 595 0.17 15.46 25.25
CA ASP A 595 1.24 15.38 24.25
C ASP A 595 1.38 16.67 23.42
N MET A 596 0.28 17.36 23.16
CA MET A 596 0.31 18.65 22.47
C MET A 596 0.81 19.75 23.39
N ALA A 597 0.42 19.74 24.67
CA ALA A 597 0.97 20.66 25.68
C ALA A 597 2.50 20.51 25.79
N ASN A 598 2.99 19.27 25.88
CA ASN A 598 4.41 18.96 25.88
C ASN A 598 5.10 19.45 24.59
N SER A 599 4.44 19.32 23.44
CA SER A 599 4.97 19.81 22.16
C SER A 599 5.14 21.32 22.15
N ILE A 600 4.16 22.09 22.66
CA ILE A 600 4.27 23.56 22.81
C ILE A 600 5.46 23.95 23.70
N LEU A 601 5.69 23.21 24.79
CA LEU A 601 6.85 23.47 25.66
C LEU A 601 8.18 23.25 24.93
N VAL A 602 8.24 22.26 24.02
CA VAL A 602 9.42 22.06 23.16
C VAL A 602 9.55 23.18 22.13
N PHE A 603 8.46 23.77 21.65
CA PHE A 603 8.49 24.88 20.68
C PHE A 603 9.18 26.12 21.23
N ASN A 604 9.17 26.33 22.55
CA ASN A 604 9.92 27.40 23.21
C ASN A 604 11.44 27.31 23.03
N LYS A 605 11.95 26.20 22.48
CA LYS A 605 13.36 26.03 22.09
C LYS A 605 13.64 26.41 20.64
N SER A 606 12.63 26.85 19.88
CA SER A 606 12.81 27.29 18.49
C SER A 606 13.70 28.54 18.40
N ALA A 607 14.52 28.60 17.34
CA ALA A 607 15.34 29.77 17.07
C ALA A 607 14.46 31.01 16.86
N TYR A 608 13.34 30.84 16.15
CA TYR A 608 12.39 31.93 15.86
C TYR A 608 11.83 32.62 17.11
N LEU A 609 11.42 31.85 18.14
CA LEU A 609 10.93 32.43 19.40
C LEU A 609 12.05 33.09 20.20
N THR A 610 13.22 32.45 20.21
CA THR A 610 14.41 32.94 20.93
C THR A 610 14.86 34.29 20.36
N GLU A 611 14.96 34.43 19.04
CA GLU A 611 15.31 35.68 18.36
C GLU A 611 14.32 36.80 18.62
N LYS A 612 13.03 36.47 18.76
CA LYS A 612 11.99 37.45 19.07
C LYS A 612 11.84 37.75 20.56
N GLY A 613 12.60 37.09 21.44
CA GLY A 613 12.46 37.24 22.89
C GLY A 613 11.07 36.86 23.40
N MET A 614 10.42 35.88 22.77
CA MET A 614 9.07 35.43 23.11
C MET A 614 9.04 33.97 23.52
N ARG A 615 8.00 33.55 24.24
CA ARG A 615 7.68 32.14 24.49
C ARG A 615 6.17 31.92 24.53
N PHE A 616 5.76 30.69 24.25
CA PHE A 616 4.43 30.21 24.56
C PHE A 616 4.30 29.96 26.06
N ASP A 617 3.18 30.40 26.62
CA ASP A 617 2.73 30.12 27.98
C ASP A 617 1.41 29.33 27.92
N LEU A 618 1.24 28.36 28.82
CA LEU A 618 0.06 27.49 28.86
C LEU A 618 -0.77 27.83 30.09
N LYS A 619 -2.02 28.25 29.87
CA LYS A 619 -2.95 28.60 30.95
C LYS A 619 -4.13 27.65 31.00
N PRO A 620 -4.49 27.13 32.18
CA PRO A 620 -5.69 26.33 32.32
C PRO A 620 -6.94 27.20 32.13
N LYS A 621 -7.90 26.67 31.37
CA LYS A 621 -9.20 27.28 31.15
C LYS A 621 -10.29 26.21 31.22
N GLY A 622 -10.82 25.99 32.42
CA GLY A 622 -11.74 24.87 32.66
C GLY A 622 -11.03 23.53 32.45
N LYS A 623 -11.56 22.69 31.55
CA LYS A 623 -10.96 21.39 31.18
C LYS A 623 -9.93 21.49 30.04
N LEU A 624 -9.62 22.70 29.58
CA LEU A 624 -8.79 22.97 28.41
C LEU A 624 -7.50 23.67 28.83
N LEU A 625 -6.45 23.56 28.01
CA LEU A 625 -5.26 24.39 28.09
C LEU A 625 -5.29 25.40 26.94
N GLU A 626 -5.00 26.67 27.22
CA GLU A 626 -4.88 27.73 26.22
C GLU A 626 -3.40 28.15 26.10
N ALA A 627 -2.87 28.16 24.88
CA ALA A 627 -1.56 28.71 24.59
C ALA A 627 -1.67 30.22 24.30
N GLY A 628 -0.89 31.02 25.04
CA GLY A 628 -0.68 32.45 24.81
C GLY A 628 0.78 32.78 24.53
N LEU A 629 1.05 34.02 24.11
CA LEU A 629 2.41 34.55 23.94
C LEU A 629 2.78 35.49 25.09
N VAL A 630 4.01 35.34 25.61
CA VAL A 630 4.60 36.23 26.62
C VAL A 630 6.07 36.54 26.29
N GLU A 631 6.58 37.67 26.81
CA GLU A 631 8.02 38.00 26.71
C GLU A 631 8.88 37.02 27.52
N ALA A 632 10.01 36.62 26.94
CA ALA A 632 10.99 35.76 27.60
C ALA A 632 11.63 36.51 28.78
N GLY A 633 11.35 36.06 30.01
CA GLY A 633 11.88 36.66 31.25
C GLY A 633 10.83 37.29 32.18
N LYS A 634 9.60 37.51 31.71
CA LYS A 634 8.46 37.83 32.58
C LYS A 634 7.71 36.54 32.94
N SER A 635 7.70 36.17 34.22
CA SER A 635 6.62 35.34 34.76
C SER A 635 5.40 36.24 34.89
N LEU A 636 4.26 35.83 34.35
CA LEU A 636 3.01 36.45 34.75
C LEU A 636 2.80 36.14 36.23
N GLU A 637 2.56 37.19 37.02
CA GLU A 637 2.03 37.06 38.37
C GLU A 637 0.83 36.11 38.31
N THR A 638 0.95 35.01 39.05
CA THR A 638 -0.12 34.02 39.24
C THR A 638 -1.38 34.73 39.73
N PRO A 639 -2.58 34.37 39.24
CA PRO A 639 -3.83 34.86 39.81
C PRO A 639 -3.96 34.52 41.30
#